data_AF-A0A0F9NJS3-F1
#
_entry.id   AF-A0A0F9NJS3-F1
#
_cell.length_a   1.000
_cell.length_b   1.000
_cell.length_c   1.000
_cell.angle_alpha   90.00
_cell.angle_beta   90.00
_cell.angle_gamma   90.00
#
_symmetry.space_group_name_H-M   'P 1'
#
loop_
_entity.id
_entity.type
_entity.pdbx_description
1 polymer ?
#
loop_
_entity_poly.entity_id
_entity_poly.type
_entity_poly.pdbx_seq_one_letter_code
_entity_poly.pdbx_strand_id
1 'polypeptide(L)'
;MTALEQFIYVDASWQVKTKTRTTFEPWIRIKLADVKNRIVIPSGNHNCFKSVQRYRQAVSDRDSAETFEASRIDGNYQMHYCGLFFDFDAKPGEGEHLRFAIERARKEANKLCNFFLTRFQDINPAHVQVWFSGGKGFHVLVRPEVFGITPHTHLTYMIKNMAWSLGDLLDLDTLDRGVYTISRLWRIHNSVHQSTNLRKTELDVRELSTLTASDIIKRAGGSQPEQLFPEEEYENIAAVIEASAWWDDWERYYKWQDEMSRHYPSKRVTRPEGEDGLPVCMANLRDVGVRPGGKQRNHTAMVMATYWKDMGYSIETCREYIDDWTKDHYGGREPRELKENIANSRSAVRSVYSDAKYAFTCASIRACGTKTKPVPCNFRDCKWVPNQEDQEPEDVPLVHLSEASRGIYDGKRTRIPVHVSGKGESPYIVPLKGTVTCPKNPDHRCKFCRFSDEPNNVFEWEIGAGDRGILQMIDVNDNVRKGTIKQLGGFPKDCYKNKVEFGDISNVEALRLIPMVDYASEYQEKNLDDDEVVKRSSQHVVRDGYYIGHGLQANKKYNMIAYTYSHPKDQRAVHVIEQAKPNQNDIEHFKLNDKMKKRLMVFQRKAGQDVTEKIYEIHKDLCHNVHQIGGLPNLSHAIDLCFHSVIGFNFMDKFVHKGWFELLVVGDSSAGKSTMVQRLIKHFRVGEMLAGEEAKRSGLVWASVQINGKWTLIWGKIPQNDRRLLVIDEFADMDQDEVAKLTQMRSEGRAVGQGVSSEFETWARTRLILLTNVRGCRDLSSYSFGIQAVGSIFKTDQDLRRTDLAVTVRKGEVPARVVNKRYKKGEIPHVYTSDLCHNLILWAWSRNPNHIEFVDDSEEEIIKLSQEIGERYDSNYYLVEMNDMRHKLARVSCAVAARLFSTDKRCIKVIVTPEHVQYAAALFDRCYGRGNPNSSMKYHQYARNYQLRNHFTEERRQKFRERLDKFGSNKDTVLLALIGIQDFRKMDLNDQLAMEKEEFNDFWKFLMAQQFISRTPGSVYRKSGPFNDFLNALLHNLDDGEGSEEVPF
;
A
#
# COMPACT_ATOMS: atom_id res chain seq x y z
N MET A 1 20.32 7.94 -10.96
CA MET A 1 21.21 6.84 -10.60
C MET A 1 21.00 5.71 -11.59
N THR A 2 22.05 5.22 -12.22
CA THR A 2 22.02 4.07 -13.14
C THR A 2 21.78 2.76 -12.37
N ALA A 3 21.36 1.69 -13.05
CA ALA A 3 21.23 0.37 -12.41
C ALA A 3 22.56 -0.10 -11.79
N LEU A 4 23.69 0.21 -12.44
CA LEU A 4 25.03 -0.08 -11.97
C LEU A 4 25.33 0.55 -10.59
N GLU A 5 24.88 1.79 -10.38
CA GLU A 5 25.07 2.55 -9.13
C GLU A 5 24.17 2.04 -7.99
N GLN A 6 23.10 1.33 -8.31
CA GLN A 6 22.16 0.80 -7.32
C GLN A 6 22.49 -0.65 -6.92
N PHE A 7 23.02 -1.46 -7.84
CA PHE A 7 23.34 -2.88 -7.63
C PHE A 7 24.83 -3.07 -7.35
N ILE A 8 25.25 -2.66 -6.15
CA ILE A 8 26.67 -2.55 -5.75
C ILE A 8 27.19 -3.74 -4.93
N TYR A 9 26.33 -4.71 -4.58
CA TYR A 9 26.71 -5.89 -3.81
C TYR A 9 26.91 -7.10 -4.69
N VAL A 10 27.86 -7.97 -4.33
CA VAL A 10 28.09 -9.28 -4.94
C VAL A 10 28.20 -10.31 -3.84
N ASP A 11 27.85 -11.54 -4.17
CA ASP A 11 28.12 -12.67 -3.31
C ASP A 11 29.52 -13.20 -3.58
N ALA A 12 30.19 -13.66 -2.54
CA ALA A 12 31.58 -14.02 -2.61
C ALA A 12 31.93 -15.17 -1.69
N SER A 13 32.97 -15.89 -2.09
CA SER A 13 33.61 -16.90 -1.26
C SER A 13 35.03 -17.13 -1.76
N TRP A 14 35.93 -17.55 -0.88
CA TRP A 14 37.34 -17.73 -1.21
C TRP A 14 38.01 -18.77 -0.33
N GLN A 15 39.15 -19.23 -0.82
CA GLN A 15 39.99 -20.18 -0.12
C GLN A 15 41.07 -19.45 0.70
N VAL A 16 41.18 -19.76 1.99
CA VAL A 16 42.28 -19.30 2.83
C VAL A 16 43.25 -20.47 3.01
N LYS A 17 44.49 -20.28 2.54
CA LYS A 17 45.55 -21.28 2.64
C LYS A 17 46.44 -20.95 3.84
N THR A 18 46.36 -21.76 4.90
CA THR A 18 47.28 -21.69 6.05
C THR A 18 48.38 -22.75 5.93
N LYS A 19 49.41 -22.70 6.77
CA LYS A 19 50.54 -23.66 6.72
C LYS A 19 50.12 -25.14 6.94
N THR A 20 48.97 -25.39 7.56
CA THR A 20 48.55 -26.76 7.97
C THR A 20 47.15 -27.15 7.49
N ARG A 21 46.33 -26.21 7.00
CA ARG A 21 44.97 -26.48 6.53
C ARG A 21 44.54 -25.49 5.45
N THR A 22 43.74 -25.99 4.51
CA THR A 22 43.05 -25.17 3.52
C THR A 22 41.57 -25.12 3.89
N THR A 23 41.02 -23.92 4.12
CA THR A 23 39.61 -23.72 4.47
C THR A 23 38.94 -22.81 3.46
N PHE A 24 37.68 -23.09 3.15
CA PHE A 24 36.85 -22.23 2.32
C PHE A 24 36.02 -21.35 3.23
N GLU A 25 36.06 -20.04 3.02
CA GLU A 25 35.23 -19.12 3.77
C GLU A 25 33.76 -19.29 3.35
N PRO A 26 32.82 -19.23 4.31
CA PRO A 26 31.42 -19.33 4.00
C PRO A 26 30.99 -18.20 3.07
N TRP A 27 29.90 -18.46 2.38
CA TRP A 27 29.36 -17.54 1.40
C TRP A 27 28.89 -16.25 2.08
N ILE A 28 29.36 -15.10 1.61
CA ILE A 28 28.99 -13.80 2.17
C ILE A 28 28.67 -12.77 1.08
N ARG A 29 27.75 -11.87 1.40
CA ARG A 29 27.46 -10.70 0.56
C ARG A 29 28.31 -9.52 0.97
N ILE A 30 29.03 -8.93 0.01
CA ILE A 30 29.87 -7.75 0.25
C ILE A 30 29.73 -6.72 -0.88
N LYS A 31 30.17 -5.49 -0.64
CA LYS A 31 30.22 -4.48 -1.70
C LYS A 31 31.29 -4.84 -2.72
N LEU A 32 31.00 -4.58 -3.99
CA LEU A 32 31.93 -4.82 -5.09
C LEU A 32 33.27 -4.08 -4.90
N ALA A 33 33.23 -2.85 -4.37
CA ALA A 33 34.42 -2.06 -4.06
C ALA A 33 35.31 -2.70 -2.96
N ASP A 34 34.74 -3.55 -2.11
CA ASP A 34 35.45 -4.19 -1.00
C ASP A 34 36.10 -5.54 -1.38
N VAL A 35 35.84 -6.05 -2.60
CA VAL A 35 36.31 -7.37 -3.07
C VAL A 35 37.82 -7.52 -2.98
N LYS A 36 38.59 -6.51 -3.40
CA LYS A 36 40.07 -6.56 -3.35
C LYS A 36 40.56 -6.74 -1.91
N ASN A 37 40.05 -5.93 -0.99
CA ASN A 37 40.52 -5.87 0.39
C ASN A 37 39.99 -7.01 1.27
N ARG A 38 38.77 -7.49 1.03
CA ARG A 38 38.13 -8.53 1.85
C ARG A 38 38.30 -9.95 1.33
N ILE A 39 38.59 -10.12 0.04
CA ILE A 39 38.68 -11.44 -0.59
C ILE A 39 40.09 -11.70 -1.10
N VAL A 40 40.59 -10.84 -2.00
CA VAL A 40 41.82 -11.11 -2.75
C VAL A 40 43.06 -11.05 -1.85
N ILE A 41 43.14 -10.03 -0.99
CA ILE A 41 44.26 -9.88 -0.06
C ILE A 41 44.26 -11.01 1.00
N PRO A 42 43.15 -11.32 1.69
CA PRO A 42 43.14 -12.36 2.72
C PRO A 42 43.34 -13.79 2.21
N SER A 43 42.94 -14.09 0.97
CA SER A 43 43.13 -15.42 0.36
C SER A 43 44.55 -15.67 -0.17
N GLY A 44 45.42 -14.64 -0.17
CA GLY A 44 46.67 -14.70 -0.92
C GLY A 44 46.45 -14.89 -2.42
N ASN A 45 45.32 -14.41 -2.95
CA ASN A 45 44.90 -14.50 -4.35
C ASN A 45 44.66 -15.94 -4.87
N HIS A 46 44.47 -16.92 -3.99
CA HIS A 46 44.11 -18.29 -4.38
C HIS A 46 42.59 -18.49 -4.39
N ASN A 47 42.05 -19.03 -5.48
CA ASN A 47 40.65 -19.45 -5.58
C ASN A 47 39.65 -18.43 -4.98
N CYS A 48 39.73 -17.19 -5.46
CA CYS A 48 38.83 -16.11 -5.06
C CYS A 48 37.62 -16.12 -5.99
N PHE A 49 36.39 -16.14 -5.46
CA PHE A 49 35.17 -16.17 -6.26
C PHE A 49 34.25 -15.00 -5.94
N LYS A 50 33.55 -14.52 -6.98
CA LYS A 50 32.45 -13.57 -6.85
C LYS A 50 31.30 -13.97 -7.77
N SER A 51 30.07 -13.59 -7.43
CA SER A 51 28.91 -13.82 -8.27
C SER A 51 29.00 -13.00 -9.56
N VAL A 52 28.46 -13.55 -10.64
CA VAL A 52 28.20 -12.78 -11.88
C VAL A 52 27.05 -11.79 -11.63
N GLN A 53 26.07 -12.20 -10.82
CA GLN A 53 24.98 -11.37 -10.35
C GLN A 53 25.44 -10.28 -9.38
N ARG A 54 24.83 -9.10 -9.53
CA ARG A 54 24.90 -7.99 -8.57
C ARG A 54 23.56 -7.77 -7.90
N TYR A 55 23.58 -7.27 -6.67
CA TYR A 55 22.42 -7.08 -5.82
C TYR A 55 22.41 -5.68 -5.21
N ARG A 56 21.20 -5.22 -4.87
CA ARG A 56 20.98 -3.91 -4.25
C ARG A 56 21.12 -3.95 -2.72
N GLN A 57 20.72 -5.06 -2.11
CA GLN A 57 20.67 -5.22 -0.66
C GLN A 57 21.98 -5.80 -0.13
N ALA A 58 22.34 -5.44 1.12
CA ALA A 58 23.58 -5.89 1.77
C ALA A 58 23.48 -7.28 2.41
N VAL A 59 22.27 -7.82 2.56
CA VAL A 59 22.00 -9.11 3.20
C VAL A 59 21.67 -10.12 2.11
N SER A 60 22.17 -11.35 2.26
CA SER A 60 21.77 -12.51 1.44
C SER A 60 20.72 -13.30 2.21
N ASP A 61 19.62 -13.66 1.55
CA ASP A 61 18.56 -14.50 2.14
C ASP A 61 18.90 -16.00 2.09
N ARG A 62 20.18 -16.35 1.87
CA ARG A 62 20.66 -17.74 1.71
C ARG A 62 21.87 -18.03 2.58
N ASP A 63 21.87 -19.25 3.13
CA ASP A 63 22.93 -19.81 3.96
C ASP A 63 23.95 -20.69 3.18
N SER A 64 23.71 -21.06 1.91
CA SER A 64 24.65 -21.89 1.12
C SER A 64 24.49 -21.80 -0.42
N ALA A 65 25.49 -22.33 -1.15
CA ALA A 65 25.64 -22.18 -2.61
C ALA A 65 24.95 -23.27 -3.48
N GLU A 66 24.22 -24.24 -2.93
CA GLU A 66 23.71 -25.37 -3.73
C GLU A 66 22.25 -25.73 -3.44
N THR A 67 21.39 -25.45 -4.42
CA THR A 67 20.25 -26.31 -4.78
C THR A 67 20.18 -26.31 -6.30
N PHE A 68 20.56 -27.43 -6.91
CA PHE A 68 20.59 -27.64 -8.37
C PHE A 68 19.19 -27.49 -9.02
N GLU A 69 18.12 -27.44 -8.21
CA GLU A 69 16.73 -27.24 -8.64
C GLU A 69 16.31 -25.76 -8.76
N ALA A 70 17.20 -24.79 -8.48
CA ALA A 70 16.90 -23.36 -8.50
C ALA A 70 16.76 -22.74 -9.92
N SER A 71 16.27 -23.50 -10.91
CA SER A 71 15.81 -22.93 -12.18
C SER A 71 14.40 -22.34 -12.08
N ARG A 72 13.66 -22.70 -11.02
CA ARG A 72 12.43 -22.04 -10.61
C ARG A 72 12.71 -21.12 -9.45
N ILE A 73 12.61 -19.84 -9.75
CA ILE A 73 12.51 -18.77 -8.76
C ILE A 73 11.10 -18.88 -8.17
N ASP A 74 11.00 -19.07 -6.86
CA ASP A 74 9.76 -18.76 -6.15
C ASP A 74 9.57 -17.23 -6.17
N GLY A 75 8.37 -16.72 -5.91
CA GLY A 75 8.14 -15.27 -5.88
C GLY A 75 8.97 -14.50 -4.83
N ASN A 76 9.85 -15.17 -4.08
CA ASN A 76 10.62 -14.65 -2.95
C ASN A 76 12.07 -14.28 -3.31
N TYR A 77 12.53 -14.42 -4.56
CA TYR A 77 13.91 -14.07 -4.92
C TYR A 77 14.07 -12.57 -5.18
N GLN A 78 15.02 -11.94 -4.49
CA GLN A 78 15.39 -10.52 -4.70
C GLN A 78 15.83 -10.22 -6.15
N MET A 79 15.59 -8.99 -6.60
CA MET A 79 16.06 -8.53 -7.91
C MET A 79 17.59 -8.59 -7.99
N HIS A 80 18.09 -8.95 -9.17
CA HIS A 80 19.53 -8.91 -9.47
C HIS A 80 19.79 -8.33 -10.86
N TYR A 81 21.05 -7.98 -11.06
CA TYR A 81 21.54 -7.37 -12.30
C TYR A 81 22.83 -8.06 -12.75
N CYS A 82 22.87 -8.53 -13.99
CA CYS A 82 24.07 -9.13 -14.60
C CYS A 82 24.05 -9.04 -16.13
N GLY A 83 25.25 -9.14 -16.72
CA GLY A 83 25.42 -9.31 -18.16
C GLY A 83 25.12 -10.72 -18.65
N LEU A 84 25.18 -10.91 -19.97
CA LEU A 84 25.02 -12.22 -20.60
C LEU A 84 26.27 -13.05 -20.34
N PHE A 85 26.12 -14.21 -19.70
CA PHE A 85 27.27 -15.01 -19.27
C PHE A 85 27.22 -16.44 -19.81
N PHE A 86 28.40 -16.95 -20.17
CA PHE A 86 28.57 -18.26 -20.79
C PHE A 86 29.82 -18.93 -20.21
N ASP A 87 29.73 -20.24 -19.98
CA ASP A 87 30.81 -21.06 -19.45
C ASP A 87 31.06 -22.20 -20.43
N PHE A 88 32.29 -22.31 -20.92
CA PHE A 88 32.70 -23.31 -21.89
C PHE A 88 33.68 -24.27 -21.23
N ASP A 89 33.23 -25.49 -20.99
CA ASP A 89 34.01 -26.54 -20.36
C ASP A 89 34.04 -27.79 -21.24
N ALA A 90 35.24 -28.20 -21.63
CA ALA A 90 35.46 -29.41 -22.40
C ALA A 90 36.17 -30.47 -21.55
N LYS A 91 35.59 -31.67 -21.48
CA LYS A 91 36.27 -32.85 -20.92
C LYS A 91 37.15 -33.48 -22.02
N PRO A 92 38.36 -33.97 -21.68
CA PRO A 92 39.11 -34.80 -22.60
C PRO A 92 38.35 -36.11 -22.83
N GLY A 93 38.28 -36.56 -24.08
CA GLY A 93 37.87 -37.91 -24.42
C GLY A 93 38.83 -38.96 -23.87
N GLU A 94 38.44 -40.24 -23.95
CA GLU A 94 39.28 -41.34 -23.50
C GLU A 94 40.63 -41.34 -24.26
N GLY A 95 41.74 -41.24 -23.54
CA GLY A 95 43.09 -41.12 -24.11
C GLY A 95 43.46 -39.75 -24.70
N GLU A 96 42.57 -38.75 -24.66
CA GLU A 96 42.82 -37.42 -25.21
C GLU A 96 43.60 -36.53 -24.23
N HIS A 97 44.65 -35.86 -24.73
CA HIS A 97 45.38 -34.88 -23.93
C HIS A 97 44.53 -33.64 -23.64
N LEU A 98 44.52 -33.15 -22.38
CA LEU A 98 43.69 -32.03 -21.91
C LEU A 98 43.75 -30.77 -22.82
N ARG A 99 44.89 -30.49 -23.42
CA ARG A 99 45.08 -29.37 -24.37
C ARG A 99 44.10 -29.36 -25.54
N PHE A 100 43.71 -30.55 -26.03
CA PHE A 100 42.78 -30.66 -27.16
C PHE A 100 41.34 -30.35 -26.74
N ALA A 101 40.97 -30.72 -25.51
CA ALA A 101 39.71 -30.31 -24.91
C ALA A 101 39.66 -28.77 -24.75
N ILE A 102 40.72 -28.16 -24.20
CA ILE A 102 40.83 -26.69 -24.07
C ILE A 102 40.74 -26.03 -25.44
N GLU A 103 41.35 -26.60 -26.48
CA GLU A 103 41.28 -26.08 -27.85
C GLU A 103 39.86 -26.14 -28.44
N ARG A 104 39.06 -27.17 -28.14
CA ARG A 104 37.63 -27.22 -28.52
C ARG A 104 36.85 -26.08 -27.85
N ALA A 105 36.98 -25.94 -26.52
CA ALA A 105 36.32 -24.89 -25.77
C ALA A 105 36.73 -23.48 -26.25
N ARG A 106 38.01 -23.28 -26.59
CA ARG A 106 38.52 -22.02 -27.17
C ARG A 106 37.82 -21.69 -28.50
N LYS A 107 37.74 -22.66 -29.42
CA LYS A 107 37.12 -22.46 -30.74
C LYS A 107 35.65 -22.07 -30.62
N GLU A 108 34.91 -22.72 -29.72
CA GLU A 108 33.50 -22.41 -29.50
C GLU A 108 33.27 -21.08 -28.78
N ALA A 109 34.08 -20.76 -27.76
CA ALA A 109 34.07 -19.43 -27.16
C ALA A 109 34.36 -18.34 -28.20
N ASN A 110 35.28 -18.61 -29.15
CA ASN A 110 35.59 -17.68 -30.24
C ASN A 110 34.41 -17.52 -31.22
N LYS A 111 33.69 -18.59 -31.55
CA LYS A 111 32.46 -18.49 -32.36
C LYS A 111 31.45 -17.55 -31.68
N LEU A 112 31.23 -17.70 -30.38
CA LEU A 112 30.29 -16.87 -29.62
C LEU A 112 30.72 -15.40 -29.56
N CYS A 113 32.00 -15.12 -29.25
CA CYS A 113 32.50 -13.74 -29.21
C CYS A 113 32.35 -13.06 -30.59
N ASN A 114 32.72 -13.76 -31.67
CA ASN A 114 32.54 -13.24 -33.02
C ASN A 114 31.07 -13.05 -33.40
N PHE A 115 30.16 -13.89 -32.92
CA PHE A 115 28.73 -13.68 -33.11
C PHE A 115 28.31 -12.31 -32.57
N PHE A 116 28.65 -11.96 -31.32
CA PHE A 116 28.28 -10.66 -30.76
C PHE A 116 28.90 -9.49 -31.51
N LEU A 117 30.18 -9.58 -31.88
CA LEU A 117 30.88 -8.50 -32.59
C LEU A 117 30.44 -8.29 -34.04
N THR A 118 29.86 -9.31 -34.68
CA THR A 118 29.46 -9.23 -36.10
C THR A 118 27.95 -9.15 -36.30
N ARG A 119 27.15 -9.58 -35.32
CA ARG A 119 25.69 -9.56 -35.40
C ARG A 119 25.11 -8.16 -35.20
N PHE A 120 25.74 -7.36 -34.35
CA PHE A 120 25.24 -6.04 -33.98
C PHE A 120 26.26 -4.99 -34.40
N GLN A 121 25.80 -3.91 -35.02
CA GLN A 121 26.67 -2.78 -35.33
C GLN A 121 27.13 -2.10 -34.02
N ASP A 122 28.39 -1.64 -34.00
CA ASP A 122 28.96 -0.78 -32.96
C ASP A 122 29.10 -1.38 -31.54
N ILE A 123 29.15 -2.71 -31.40
CA ILE A 123 29.59 -3.31 -30.13
C ILE A 123 31.10 -3.15 -29.98
N ASN A 124 31.52 -2.38 -28.97
CA ASN A 124 32.93 -2.28 -28.58
C ASN A 124 33.46 -3.65 -28.10
N PRO A 125 34.58 -4.16 -28.64
CA PRO A 125 35.24 -5.38 -28.17
C PRO A 125 35.48 -5.45 -26.65
N ALA A 126 35.76 -4.33 -25.99
CA ALA A 126 35.93 -4.27 -24.53
C ALA A 126 34.66 -4.70 -23.75
N HIS A 127 33.48 -4.64 -24.38
CA HIS A 127 32.22 -5.05 -23.77
C HIS A 127 31.92 -6.55 -23.91
N VAL A 128 32.71 -7.29 -24.70
CA VAL A 128 32.64 -8.75 -24.89
C VAL A 128 33.88 -9.37 -24.24
N GLN A 129 33.79 -9.63 -22.94
CA GLN A 129 34.93 -10.05 -22.14
C GLN A 129 35.05 -11.57 -22.10
N VAL A 130 36.23 -12.11 -22.39
CA VAL A 130 36.50 -13.55 -22.31
C VAL A 130 37.72 -13.82 -21.41
N TRP A 131 37.60 -14.84 -20.56
CA TRP A 131 38.69 -15.29 -19.70
C TRP A 131 38.96 -16.77 -19.89
N PHE A 132 40.23 -17.13 -20.03
CA PHE A 132 40.68 -18.47 -19.69
C PHE A 132 40.56 -18.64 -18.17
N SER A 133 39.67 -19.52 -17.74
CA SER A 133 39.62 -19.93 -16.35
C SER A 133 40.81 -20.87 -16.18
N GLY A 134 41.98 -20.50 -15.64
CA GLY A 134 43.17 -21.36 -15.45
C GLY A 134 43.12 -22.90 -15.18
N GLY A 135 41.98 -23.61 -15.18
CA GLY A 135 41.84 -25.05 -15.41
C GLY A 135 41.58 -25.42 -16.88
N LYS A 136 40.32 -25.72 -17.24
CA LYS A 136 39.96 -26.44 -18.49
C LYS A 136 39.06 -25.67 -19.48
N GLY A 137 38.64 -24.46 -19.15
CA GLY A 137 37.53 -23.80 -19.83
C GLY A 137 37.64 -22.28 -19.94
N PHE A 138 36.63 -21.69 -20.58
CA PHE A 138 36.54 -20.25 -20.88
C PHE A 138 35.23 -19.67 -20.35
N HIS A 139 35.32 -18.50 -19.72
CA HIS A 139 34.16 -17.72 -19.32
C HIS A 139 33.99 -16.54 -20.27
N VAL A 140 32.78 -16.31 -20.78
CA VAL A 140 32.45 -15.14 -21.61
C VAL A 140 31.36 -14.32 -20.92
N LEU A 141 31.58 -13.02 -20.74
CA LEU A 141 30.61 -12.06 -20.21
C LEU A 141 30.42 -10.92 -21.20
N VAL A 142 29.19 -10.67 -21.61
CA VAL A 142 28.83 -9.48 -22.39
C VAL A 142 28.09 -8.49 -21.51
N ARG A 143 28.51 -7.23 -21.55
CA ARG A 143 28.00 -6.17 -20.65
C ARG A 143 26.48 -5.97 -20.80
N PRO A 144 25.73 -5.91 -19.69
CA PRO A 144 24.27 -5.77 -19.74
C PRO A 144 23.80 -4.44 -20.36
N GLU A 145 24.60 -3.38 -20.21
CA GLU A 145 24.26 -2.04 -20.69
C GLU A 145 24.15 -2.00 -22.23
N VAL A 146 24.93 -2.82 -22.95
CA VAL A 146 24.90 -2.93 -24.42
C VAL A 146 23.51 -3.33 -24.93
N PHE A 147 22.82 -4.18 -24.17
CA PHE A 147 21.51 -4.73 -24.51
C PHE A 147 20.36 -3.98 -23.81
N GLY A 148 20.64 -2.90 -23.08
CA GLY A 148 19.62 -2.20 -22.30
C GLY A 148 18.98 -3.08 -21.22
N ILE A 149 19.68 -4.10 -20.72
CA ILE A 149 19.13 -5.03 -19.72
C ILE A 149 18.75 -4.25 -18.47
N THR A 150 17.55 -4.49 -17.95
CA THR A 150 17.10 -3.93 -16.68
C THR A 150 17.18 -4.99 -15.56
N PRO A 151 17.41 -4.58 -14.30
CA PRO A 151 17.39 -5.52 -13.18
C PRO A 151 16.05 -6.23 -13.06
N HIS A 152 16.06 -7.55 -12.80
CA HIS A 152 14.86 -8.37 -12.73
C HIS A 152 15.10 -9.61 -11.86
N THR A 153 14.09 -10.06 -11.09
CA THR A 153 14.17 -11.25 -10.22
C THR A 153 14.47 -12.53 -11.01
N HIS A 154 13.90 -12.63 -12.23
CA HIS A 154 14.09 -13.76 -13.16
C HIS A 154 15.15 -13.55 -14.25
N LEU A 155 16.06 -12.58 -14.09
CA LEU A 155 17.03 -12.25 -15.15
C LEU A 155 17.89 -13.44 -15.58
N THR A 156 18.37 -14.26 -14.64
CA THR A 156 19.20 -15.44 -14.98
C THR A 156 18.44 -16.49 -15.77
N TYR A 157 17.13 -16.64 -15.54
CA TYR A 157 16.30 -17.55 -16.30
C TYR A 157 16.12 -17.07 -17.76
N MET A 158 15.97 -15.76 -17.97
CA MET A 158 15.92 -15.17 -19.31
C MET A 158 17.24 -15.41 -20.06
N ILE A 159 18.38 -15.17 -19.39
CA ILE A 159 19.72 -15.42 -19.95
C ILE A 159 19.89 -16.90 -20.31
N LYS A 160 19.43 -17.83 -19.47
CA LYS A 160 19.48 -19.27 -19.75
C LYS A 160 18.81 -19.64 -21.07
N ASN A 161 17.57 -19.18 -21.27
CA ASN A 161 16.79 -19.52 -22.46
C ASN A 161 17.44 -18.95 -23.74
N MET A 162 17.95 -17.72 -23.66
CA MET A 162 18.70 -17.09 -24.73
C MET A 162 19.99 -17.87 -25.04
N ALA A 163 20.78 -18.20 -24.02
CA ALA A 163 22.06 -18.86 -24.21
C ALA A 163 21.93 -20.26 -24.76
N TRP A 164 20.88 -21.00 -24.36
CA TRP A 164 20.56 -22.30 -24.95
C TRP A 164 20.18 -22.18 -26.43
N SER A 165 19.44 -21.12 -26.80
CA SER A 165 19.12 -20.85 -28.22
C SER A 165 20.37 -20.55 -29.03
N LEU A 166 21.29 -19.73 -28.50
CA LEU A 166 22.57 -19.46 -29.16
C LEU A 166 23.46 -20.71 -29.25
N GLY A 167 23.46 -21.55 -28.22
CA GLY A 167 24.20 -22.82 -28.24
C GLY A 167 23.73 -23.77 -29.33
N ASP A 168 22.41 -23.84 -29.57
CA ASP A 168 21.84 -24.61 -30.67
C ASP A 168 22.04 -23.93 -32.04
N LEU A 169 22.08 -22.59 -32.11
CA LEU A 169 22.27 -21.85 -33.36
C LEU A 169 23.71 -21.92 -33.89
N LEU A 170 24.69 -21.89 -32.99
CA LEU A 170 26.12 -21.80 -33.31
C LEU A 170 26.86 -23.14 -33.20
N ASP A 171 26.13 -24.22 -32.89
CA ASP A 171 26.64 -25.56 -32.61
C ASP A 171 27.78 -25.52 -31.57
N LEU A 172 27.42 -25.16 -30.33
CA LEU A 172 28.33 -25.01 -29.19
C LEU A 172 28.18 -26.19 -28.21
N ASP A 173 28.92 -27.28 -28.46
CA ASP A 173 28.84 -28.53 -27.69
C ASP A 173 29.51 -28.45 -26.31
N THR A 174 30.49 -27.56 -26.15
CA THR A 174 31.24 -27.35 -24.91
C THR A 174 30.61 -26.30 -23.99
N LEU A 175 29.50 -25.67 -24.41
CA LEU A 175 28.73 -24.74 -23.57
C LEU A 175 28.08 -25.48 -22.40
N ASP A 176 28.46 -25.16 -21.17
CA ASP A 176 27.86 -25.74 -19.98
C ASP A 176 26.46 -25.16 -19.73
N ARG A 177 25.44 -25.95 -20.03
CA ARG A 177 24.02 -25.58 -19.88
C ARG A 177 23.55 -25.55 -18.42
N GLY A 178 24.35 -26.04 -17.47
CA GLY A 178 24.04 -26.12 -16.04
C GLY A 178 24.42 -24.88 -15.23
N VAL A 179 25.21 -23.96 -15.78
CA VAL A 179 25.76 -22.81 -15.03
C VAL A 179 24.78 -21.69 -14.72
N TYR A 180 23.59 -21.72 -15.32
CA TYR A 180 22.57 -20.69 -15.19
C TYR A 180 21.81 -20.81 -13.87
N THR A 181 22.52 -20.55 -12.77
CA THR A 181 21.99 -20.52 -11.40
C THR A 181 21.93 -19.08 -10.89
N ILE A 182 21.00 -18.81 -9.99
CA ILE A 182 20.66 -17.45 -9.54
C ILE A 182 21.80 -16.74 -8.78
N SER A 183 22.82 -17.47 -8.33
CA SER A 183 24.02 -16.89 -7.73
C SER A 183 25.27 -17.64 -8.18
N ARG A 184 25.58 -17.51 -9.48
CA ARG A 184 26.70 -18.21 -10.11
C ARG A 184 28.02 -17.55 -9.75
N LEU A 185 28.83 -18.26 -8.97
CA LEU A 185 30.18 -17.83 -8.60
C LEU A 185 31.18 -18.08 -9.72
N TRP A 186 31.92 -17.05 -10.10
CA TRP A 186 33.05 -17.12 -11.01
C TRP A 186 34.33 -16.71 -10.30
N ARG A 187 35.43 -17.37 -10.67
CA ARG A 187 36.75 -17.00 -10.17
C ARG A 187 37.08 -15.56 -10.60
N ILE A 188 37.69 -14.77 -9.71
CA ILE A 188 38.06 -13.37 -9.93
C ILE A 188 39.27 -13.31 -10.87
N HIS A 189 39.32 -12.27 -11.72
CA HIS A 189 40.47 -12.00 -12.60
C HIS A 189 41.80 -12.03 -11.81
N ASN A 190 42.86 -12.54 -12.44
CA ASN A 190 44.20 -12.71 -11.87
C ASN A 190 44.35 -13.63 -10.64
N SER A 191 43.27 -14.21 -10.11
CA SER A 191 43.37 -15.21 -9.04
C SER A 191 43.81 -16.59 -9.54
N VAL A 192 44.51 -17.32 -8.67
CA VAL A 192 45.26 -18.53 -8.98
C VAL A 192 44.42 -19.78 -8.73
N HIS A 193 44.35 -20.67 -9.71
CA HIS A 193 43.67 -21.95 -9.62
C HIS A 193 44.48 -22.94 -8.75
N GLN A 194 43.83 -23.61 -7.78
CA GLN A 194 44.54 -24.47 -6.83
C GLN A 194 45.34 -25.63 -7.44
N SER A 195 44.79 -26.35 -8.43
CA SER A 195 45.44 -27.57 -8.96
C SER A 195 46.45 -27.31 -10.08
N THR A 196 46.19 -26.34 -10.96
CA THR A 196 47.06 -26.03 -12.10
C THR A 196 48.06 -24.91 -11.79
N ASN A 197 47.83 -24.16 -10.71
CA ASN A 197 48.59 -22.97 -10.33
C ASN A 197 48.62 -21.87 -11.41
N LEU A 198 47.68 -21.91 -12.37
CA LEU A 198 47.52 -20.91 -13.42
C LEU A 198 46.54 -19.82 -12.99
N ARG A 199 46.76 -18.60 -13.47
CA ARG A 199 45.87 -17.46 -13.22
C ARG A 199 44.62 -17.54 -14.10
N LYS A 200 43.51 -16.95 -13.63
CA LYS A 200 42.40 -16.59 -14.53
C LYS A 200 42.86 -15.40 -15.38
N THR A 201 42.88 -15.57 -16.69
CA THR A 201 43.52 -14.63 -17.62
C THR A 201 42.50 -14.15 -18.63
N GLU A 202 42.28 -12.84 -18.69
CA GLU A 202 41.47 -12.20 -19.73
C GLU A 202 42.22 -12.28 -21.06
N LEU A 203 41.47 -12.44 -22.15
CA LEU A 203 41.99 -12.49 -23.52
C LEU A 203 41.25 -11.45 -24.37
N ASP A 204 41.95 -10.76 -25.26
CA ASP A 204 41.28 -10.06 -26.37
C ASP A 204 40.69 -11.11 -27.33
N VAL A 205 39.55 -10.84 -27.98
CA VAL A 205 38.96 -11.71 -29.01
C VAL A 205 39.95 -12.01 -30.15
N ARG A 206 40.85 -11.07 -30.46
CA ARG A 206 41.96 -11.32 -31.41
C ARG A 206 42.95 -12.36 -30.90
N GLU A 207 43.31 -12.29 -29.62
CA GLU A 207 44.17 -13.29 -28.95
C GLU A 207 43.45 -14.64 -28.87
N LEU A 208 42.16 -14.63 -28.51
CA LEU A 208 41.32 -15.83 -28.51
C LEU A 208 41.27 -16.48 -29.88
N SER A 209 41.27 -15.71 -30.98
CA SER A 209 41.26 -16.23 -32.36
C SER A 209 42.61 -16.80 -32.80
N THR A 210 43.72 -16.18 -32.41
CA THR A 210 45.06 -16.44 -32.96
C THR A 210 45.92 -17.37 -32.10
N LEU A 211 45.76 -17.35 -30.78
CA LEU A 211 46.56 -18.18 -29.87
C LEU A 211 46.05 -19.61 -29.81
N THR A 212 46.98 -20.57 -29.71
CA THR A 212 46.63 -21.97 -29.45
C THR A 212 46.38 -22.19 -27.95
N ALA A 213 45.71 -23.29 -27.58
CA ALA A 213 45.57 -23.69 -26.18
C ALA A 213 46.91 -23.71 -25.41
N SER A 214 48.01 -24.13 -26.06
CA SER A 214 49.34 -24.15 -25.45
C SER A 214 49.85 -22.74 -25.13
N ASP A 215 49.64 -21.79 -26.04
CA ASP A 215 50.07 -20.40 -25.86
C ASP A 215 49.28 -19.71 -24.73
N ILE A 216 47.97 -19.98 -24.66
CA ILE A 216 47.09 -19.46 -23.60
C ILE A 216 47.50 -20.02 -22.23
N ILE A 217 47.80 -21.33 -22.14
CA ILE A 217 48.29 -21.96 -20.90
C ILE A 217 49.62 -21.34 -20.46
N LYS A 218 50.57 -21.17 -21.40
CA LYS A 218 51.87 -20.54 -21.12
C LYS A 218 51.68 -19.12 -20.61
N ARG A 219 50.79 -18.34 -21.22
CA ARG A 219 50.46 -16.98 -20.80
C ARG A 219 49.87 -16.96 -19.39
N ALA A 220 48.94 -17.85 -19.07
CA ALA A 220 48.30 -17.93 -17.76
C ALA A 220 49.26 -18.25 -16.59
N GLY A 221 50.47 -18.75 -16.90
CA GLY A 221 51.56 -18.95 -15.93
C GLY A 221 52.39 -17.69 -15.62
N GLY A 222 52.24 -16.61 -16.39
CA GLY A 222 52.99 -15.36 -16.24
C GLY A 222 52.27 -14.25 -15.46
N SER A 223 52.92 -13.08 -15.35
CA SER A 223 52.27 -11.86 -14.87
C SER A 223 51.24 -11.37 -15.89
N GLN A 224 50.09 -10.90 -15.42
CA GLN A 224 48.99 -10.45 -16.26
C GLN A 224 48.61 -9.01 -15.88
N PRO A 225 48.24 -8.15 -16.86
CA PRO A 225 47.76 -6.82 -16.57
C PRO A 225 46.44 -6.87 -15.76
N GLU A 226 46.17 -5.80 -15.00
CA GLU A 226 44.92 -5.68 -14.22
C GLU A 226 43.70 -5.51 -15.15
N GLN A 227 43.89 -4.92 -16.33
CA GLN A 227 42.90 -4.73 -17.40
C GLN A 227 43.57 -4.80 -18.79
N LEU A 228 42.85 -5.25 -19.83
CA LEU A 228 43.37 -5.32 -21.22
C LEU A 228 43.16 -4.05 -22.06
N PHE A 229 42.11 -3.28 -21.78
CA PHE A 229 41.72 -2.06 -22.49
C PHE A 229 41.82 -0.87 -21.52
N PRO A 230 41.87 0.38 -22.01
CA PRO A 230 41.76 1.56 -21.16
C PRO A 230 40.48 1.54 -20.31
N GLU A 231 40.53 2.08 -19.09
CA GLU A 231 39.40 2.09 -18.15
C GLU A 231 38.12 2.70 -18.76
N GLU A 232 38.28 3.76 -19.55
CA GLU A 232 37.22 4.45 -20.29
C GLU A 232 36.47 3.53 -21.26
N GLU A 233 37.15 2.54 -21.88
CA GLU A 233 36.53 1.58 -22.78
C GLU A 233 35.68 0.52 -22.04
N TYR A 234 35.93 0.31 -20.74
CA TYR A 234 35.09 -0.54 -19.89
C TYR A 234 33.91 0.22 -19.26
N GLU A 235 34.03 1.55 -19.12
CA GLU A 235 33.05 2.39 -18.41
C GLU A 235 32.07 3.11 -19.34
N ASN A 236 32.50 3.54 -20.53
CA ASN A 236 31.66 4.26 -21.50
C ASN A 236 30.77 3.33 -22.32
N ILE A 237 29.74 2.77 -21.68
CA ILE A 237 28.84 1.82 -22.31
C ILE A 237 27.52 2.49 -22.68
N ALA A 238 27.25 2.62 -23.98
CA ALA A 238 25.94 3.00 -24.51
C ALA A 238 25.15 1.75 -24.91
N ALA A 239 23.82 1.82 -24.79
CA ALA A 239 22.94 0.79 -25.32
C ALA A 239 22.99 0.79 -26.85
N VAL A 240 23.22 -0.38 -27.43
CA VAL A 240 23.14 -0.59 -28.88
C VAL A 240 21.69 -0.90 -29.22
N ILE A 241 21.08 -0.09 -30.10
CA ILE A 241 19.64 -0.16 -30.40
C ILE A 241 19.24 -1.56 -30.88
N GLU A 242 20.00 -2.13 -31.80
CA GLU A 242 19.72 -3.45 -32.36
C GLU A 242 19.87 -4.57 -31.32
N ALA A 243 20.91 -4.50 -30.50
CA ALA A 243 21.12 -5.46 -29.42
C ALA A 243 20.02 -5.36 -28.34
N SER A 244 19.57 -4.14 -28.03
CA SER A 244 18.49 -3.90 -27.08
C SER A 244 17.16 -4.44 -27.59
N ALA A 245 16.83 -4.18 -28.86
CA ALA A 245 15.63 -4.74 -29.49
C ALA A 245 15.65 -6.28 -29.51
N TRP A 246 16.83 -6.88 -29.73
CA TRP A 246 17.03 -8.33 -29.68
C TRP A 246 16.86 -8.90 -28.26
N TRP A 247 17.32 -8.20 -27.23
CA TRP A 247 17.08 -8.61 -25.84
C TRP A 247 15.61 -8.45 -25.43
N ASP A 248 14.94 -7.39 -25.88
CA ASP A 248 13.52 -7.17 -25.59
C ASP A 248 12.64 -8.33 -26.08
N ASP A 249 13.02 -9.01 -27.16
CA ASP A 249 12.34 -10.21 -27.63
C ASP A 249 12.40 -11.36 -26.60
N TRP A 250 13.52 -11.50 -25.89
CA TRP A 250 13.68 -12.49 -24.83
C TRP A 250 12.93 -12.12 -23.55
N GLU A 251 12.86 -10.83 -23.22
CA GLU A 251 12.04 -10.35 -22.10
C GLU A 251 10.54 -10.55 -22.39
N ARG A 252 10.09 -10.23 -23.61
CA ARG A 252 8.73 -10.53 -24.07
C ARG A 252 8.45 -12.02 -24.02
N TYR A 253 9.39 -12.84 -24.48
CA TYR A 253 9.30 -14.29 -24.43
C TYR A 253 9.12 -14.83 -23.01
N TYR A 254 9.91 -14.32 -22.05
CA TYR A 254 9.76 -14.67 -20.64
C TYR A 254 8.40 -14.24 -20.06
N LYS A 255 7.92 -13.03 -20.37
CA LYS A 255 6.61 -12.56 -19.89
C LYS A 255 5.47 -13.49 -20.34
N TRP A 256 5.55 -14.03 -21.56
CA TRP A 256 4.57 -15.03 -22.02
C TRP A 256 4.73 -16.38 -21.33
N GLN A 257 5.96 -16.82 -21.05
CA GLN A 257 6.21 -18.03 -20.28
C GLN A 257 5.57 -17.97 -18.89
N ASP A 258 5.80 -16.86 -18.18
CA ASP A 258 5.19 -16.58 -16.88
C ASP A 258 3.66 -16.51 -17.00
N GLU A 259 3.12 -15.81 -18.00
CA GLU A 259 1.67 -15.74 -18.29
C GLU A 259 1.05 -17.13 -18.50
N MET A 260 1.65 -17.97 -19.35
CA MET A 260 1.15 -19.33 -19.61
C MET A 260 1.19 -20.21 -18.36
N SER A 261 2.22 -20.07 -17.52
CA SER A 261 2.34 -20.83 -16.28
C SER A 261 1.27 -20.46 -15.24
N ARG A 262 0.81 -19.20 -15.22
CA ARG A 262 -0.25 -18.71 -14.32
C ARG A 262 -1.65 -19.11 -14.74
N HIS A 263 -1.81 -19.58 -15.98
CA HIS A 263 -3.07 -20.03 -16.53
C HIS A 263 -3.19 -21.56 -16.56
N TYR A 264 -2.42 -22.26 -15.72
CA TYR A 264 -2.49 -23.71 -15.61
C TYR A 264 -3.96 -24.15 -15.40
N PRO A 265 -4.53 -24.95 -16.32
CA PRO A 265 -5.94 -25.29 -16.27
C PRO A 265 -6.23 -26.30 -15.16
N SER A 266 -7.43 -26.24 -14.58
CA SER A 266 -7.89 -27.19 -13.56
C SER A 266 -7.92 -28.63 -14.08
N LYS A 267 -8.17 -28.85 -15.38
CA LYS A 267 -7.88 -30.12 -16.06
C LYS A 267 -7.27 -29.91 -17.45
N ARG A 268 -6.33 -30.80 -17.80
CA ARG A 268 -5.72 -30.82 -19.14
C ARG A 268 -6.72 -31.29 -20.19
N VAL A 269 -6.52 -30.81 -21.40
CA VAL A 269 -7.23 -31.30 -22.59
C VAL A 269 -6.89 -32.77 -22.82
N THR A 270 -7.89 -33.58 -23.20
CA THR A 270 -7.72 -34.99 -23.55
C THR A 270 -8.26 -35.26 -24.95
N ARG A 271 -7.69 -36.26 -25.64
CA ARG A 271 -8.21 -36.70 -26.94
C ARG A 271 -9.59 -37.34 -26.77
N PRO A 272 -10.64 -36.85 -27.48
CA PRO A 272 -11.95 -37.49 -27.48
C PRO A 272 -11.90 -38.87 -28.14
N GLU A 273 -12.71 -39.82 -27.66
CA GLU A 273 -12.83 -41.14 -28.27
C GLU A 273 -13.34 -41.03 -29.72
N GLY A 274 -12.68 -41.73 -30.66
CA GLY A 274 -13.07 -41.78 -32.08
C GLY A 274 -12.71 -40.55 -32.92
N GLU A 275 -11.95 -39.58 -32.38
CA GLU A 275 -11.48 -38.39 -33.10
C GLU A 275 -9.95 -38.45 -33.31
N ASP A 276 -9.50 -38.65 -34.55
CA ASP A 276 -8.06 -38.67 -34.90
C ASP A 276 -7.51 -37.31 -35.38
N GLY A 277 -8.38 -36.29 -35.46
CA GLY A 277 -8.05 -34.96 -35.96
C GLY A 277 -7.47 -33.99 -34.93
N LEU A 278 -7.22 -32.75 -35.36
CA LEU A 278 -6.91 -31.63 -34.46
C LEU A 278 -8.19 -30.85 -34.13
N PRO A 279 -8.33 -30.25 -32.93
CA PRO A 279 -9.41 -29.32 -32.67
C PRO A 279 -9.35 -28.15 -33.67
N VAL A 280 -10.51 -27.58 -34.02
CA VAL A 280 -10.63 -26.53 -35.06
C VAL A 280 -9.66 -25.35 -34.85
N CYS A 281 -9.40 -24.99 -33.59
CA CYS A 281 -8.44 -23.94 -33.23
C CYS A 281 -6.99 -24.31 -33.57
N MET A 282 -6.60 -25.56 -33.31
CA MET A 282 -5.25 -26.07 -33.54
C MET A 282 -5.01 -26.39 -35.02
N ALA A 283 -5.99 -27.01 -35.70
CA ALA A 283 -5.94 -27.24 -37.15
C ALA A 283 -5.73 -25.92 -37.89
N ASN A 284 -6.48 -24.89 -37.51
CA ASN A 284 -6.38 -23.58 -38.14
C ASN A 284 -5.01 -22.91 -37.93
N LEU A 285 -4.40 -23.00 -36.74
CA LEU A 285 -3.07 -22.42 -36.50
C LEU A 285 -1.96 -23.18 -37.22
N ARG A 286 -2.08 -24.52 -37.35
CA ARG A 286 -1.17 -25.32 -38.17
C ARG A 286 -1.19 -24.85 -39.64
N ASP A 287 -2.39 -24.64 -40.18
CA ASP A 287 -2.58 -24.38 -41.61
C ASP A 287 -2.34 -22.90 -42.00
N VAL A 288 -2.68 -21.95 -41.13
CA VAL A 288 -2.63 -20.51 -41.43
C VAL A 288 -1.40 -19.81 -40.82
N GLY A 289 -0.75 -20.42 -39.82
CA GLY A 289 0.37 -19.82 -39.12
C GLY A 289 -0.04 -18.63 -38.24
N VAL A 290 0.90 -17.70 -38.03
CA VAL A 290 0.69 -16.51 -37.19
C VAL A 290 -0.26 -15.51 -37.86
N ARG A 291 -1.23 -15.00 -37.10
CA ARG A 291 -2.20 -14.02 -37.62
C ARG A 291 -1.62 -12.61 -37.66
N PRO A 292 -1.87 -11.82 -38.72
CA PRO A 292 -1.46 -10.41 -38.76
C PRO A 292 -2.05 -9.62 -37.58
N GLY A 293 -1.18 -8.97 -36.80
CA GLY A 293 -1.55 -8.26 -35.57
C GLY A 293 -1.86 -9.16 -34.36
N GLY A 294 -1.71 -10.48 -34.49
CA GLY A 294 -1.80 -11.45 -33.39
C GLY A 294 -0.48 -11.61 -32.62
N LYS A 295 -0.39 -12.64 -31.78
CA LYS A 295 0.84 -12.95 -31.02
C LYS A 295 1.95 -13.44 -31.97
N GLN A 296 3.21 -13.21 -31.60
CA GLN A 296 4.36 -13.55 -32.45
C GLN A 296 4.62 -15.06 -32.58
N ARG A 297 5.50 -15.45 -33.51
CA ARG A 297 5.84 -16.85 -33.83
C ARG A 297 6.17 -17.70 -32.60
N ASN A 298 7.10 -17.26 -31.76
CA ASN A 298 7.54 -18.05 -30.60
C ASN A 298 6.39 -18.35 -29.63
N HIS A 299 5.49 -17.38 -29.41
CA HIS A 299 4.29 -17.60 -28.59
C HIS A 299 3.36 -18.65 -29.22
N THR A 300 3.15 -18.56 -30.53
CA THR A 300 2.31 -19.54 -31.25
C THR A 300 2.91 -20.94 -31.20
N ALA A 301 4.22 -21.07 -31.42
CA ALA A 301 4.96 -22.33 -31.30
C ALA A 301 4.87 -22.91 -29.88
N MET A 302 4.95 -22.07 -28.83
CA MET A 302 4.75 -22.52 -27.45
C MET A 302 3.34 -23.07 -27.21
N VAL A 303 2.30 -22.35 -27.64
CA VAL A 303 0.91 -22.79 -27.48
C VAL A 303 0.69 -24.13 -28.20
N MET A 304 1.22 -24.28 -29.40
CA MET A 304 1.17 -25.53 -30.15
C MET A 304 1.93 -26.66 -29.43
N ALA A 305 3.13 -26.38 -28.90
CA ALA A 305 3.91 -27.32 -28.10
C ALA A 305 3.18 -27.79 -26.84
N THR A 306 2.43 -26.90 -26.16
CA THR A 306 1.62 -27.30 -24.99
C THR A 306 0.52 -28.29 -25.35
N TYR A 307 -0.11 -28.13 -26.53
CA TYR A 307 -1.11 -29.07 -27.03
C TYR A 307 -0.51 -30.46 -27.27
N TRP A 308 0.58 -30.56 -28.04
CA TRP A 308 1.20 -31.86 -28.33
C TRP A 308 1.75 -32.54 -27.07
N LYS A 309 2.29 -31.77 -26.14
CA LYS A 309 2.70 -32.29 -24.84
C LYS A 309 1.53 -32.89 -24.06
N ASP A 310 0.41 -32.20 -23.98
CA ASP A 310 -0.80 -32.68 -23.29
C ASP A 310 -1.41 -33.90 -23.99
N MET A 311 -1.20 -34.01 -25.30
CA MET A 311 -1.56 -35.19 -26.09
C MET A 311 -0.58 -36.36 -26.00
N GLY A 312 0.48 -36.24 -25.19
CA GLY A 312 1.44 -37.32 -24.94
C GLY A 312 2.51 -37.52 -26.02
N TYR A 313 2.70 -36.58 -26.94
CA TYR A 313 3.78 -36.65 -27.92
C TYR A 313 5.14 -36.45 -27.24
N SER A 314 6.20 -37.07 -27.79
CA SER A 314 7.56 -36.85 -27.32
C SER A 314 8.07 -35.45 -27.70
N ILE A 315 9.09 -34.99 -26.98
CA ILE A 315 9.75 -33.71 -27.29
C ILE A 315 10.38 -33.73 -28.68
N GLU A 316 10.91 -34.87 -29.13
CA GLU A 316 11.49 -35.05 -30.47
C GLU A 316 10.42 -34.87 -31.55
N THR A 317 9.29 -35.56 -31.45
CA THR A 317 8.19 -35.44 -32.43
C THR A 317 7.59 -34.03 -32.44
N CYS A 318 7.44 -33.41 -31.27
CA CYS A 318 6.97 -32.03 -31.18
C CYS A 318 7.94 -31.03 -31.83
N ARG A 319 9.26 -31.27 -31.73
CA ARG A 319 10.27 -30.44 -32.41
C ARG A 319 10.17 -30.56 -33.92
N GLU A 320 10.01 -31.77 -34.45
CA GLU A 320 9.84 -32.01 -35.89
C GLU A 320 8.61 -31.25 -36.42
N TYR A 321 7.46 -31.35 -35.74
CA TYR A 321 6.25 -30.62 -36.14
C TYR A 321 6.40 -29.10 -36.09
N ILE A 322 7.09 -28.56 -35.08
CA ILE A 322 7.35 -27.12 -34.99
C ILE A 322 8.38 -26.65 -36.02
N ASP A 323 9.40 -27.46 -36.30
CA ASP A 323 10.41 -27.16 -37.32
C ASP A 323 9.77 -27.10 -38.70
N ASP A 324 8.93 -28.09 -39.03
CA ASP A 324 8.22 -28.14 -40.31
C ASP A 324 7.21 -26.99 -40.42
N TRP A 325 6.42 -26.73 -39.37
CA TRP A 325 5.55 -25.54 -39.33
C TRP A 325 6.35 -24.24 -39.51
N THR A 326 7.55 -24.14 -38.96
CA THR A 326 8.41 -22.96 -39.14
C THR A 326 8.91 -22.84 -40.58
N LYS A 327 9.30 -23.96 -41.22
CA LYS A 327 9.73 -23.96 -42.63
C LYS A 327 8.57 -23.63 -43.57
N ASP A 328 7.40 -24.19 -43.33
CA ASP A 328 6.22 -24.00 -44.18
C ASP A 328 5.77 -22.53 -44.21
N HIS A 329 5.77 -21.87 -43.05
CA HIS A 329 5.28 -20.48 -42.93
C HIS A 329 6.37 -19.42 -43.09
N TYR A 330 7.64 -19.78 -42.92
CA TYR A 330 8.77 -18.83 -42.92
C TYR A 330 9.93 -19.22 -43.84
N GLY A 331 9.78 -20.22 -44.70
CA GLY A 331 10.84 -20.71 -45.60
C GLY A 331 11.35 -19.69 -46.62
N GLY A 332 10.57 -18.64 -46.91
CA GLY A 332 10.97 -17.53 -47.79
C GLY A 332 11.87 -16.47 -47.15
N ARG A 333 12.28 -16.63 -45.88
CA ARG A 333 13.21 -15.72 -45.19
C ARG A 333 14.66 -16.01 -45.59
N GLU A 334 15.56 -15.05 -45.32
CA GLU A 334 16.99 -15.23 -45.51
C GLU A 334 17.51 -16.48 -44.76
N PRO A 335 18.44 -17.28 -45.30
CA PRO A 335 18.86 -18.54 -44.71
C PRO A 335 19.33 -18.44 -43.25
N ARG A 336 19.97 -17.32 -42.89
CA ARG A 336 20.38 -17.02 -41.51
C ARG A 336 19.18 -16.78 -40.60
N GLU A 337 18.23 -15.96 -41.03
CA GLU A 337 17.01 -15.65 -40.27
C GLU A 337 16.15 -16.90 -40.08
N LEU A 338 16.04 -17.76 -41.10
CA LEU A 338 15.32 -19.03 -40.99
C LEU A 338 15.96 -19.97 -39.96
N LYS A 339 17.30 -20.09 -39.94
CA LYS A 339 18.01 -20.87 -38.92
C LYS A 339 17.79 -20.33 -37.51
N GLU A 340 17.84 -19.01 -37.34
CA GLU A 340 17.52 -18.34 -36.06
C GLU A 340 16.07 -18.64 -35.62
N ASN A 341 15.13 -18.62 -36.56
CA ASN A 341 13.73 -18.91 -36.30
C ASN A 341 13.47 -20.35 -35.85
N ILE A 342 14.16 -21.32 -36.46
CA ILE A 342 14.11 -22.73 -36.09
C ILE A 342 14.72 -22.94 -34.70
N ALA A 343 15.93 -22.40 -34.45
CA ALA A 343 16.60 -22.52 -33.15
C ALA A 343 15.75 -21.95 -32.00
N ASN A 344 15.16 -20.77 -32.20
CA ASN A 344 14.27 -20.14 -31.23
C ASN A 344 13.00 -20.98 -30.97
N SER A 345 12.43 -21.59 -32.00
CA SER A 345 11.23 -22.42 -31.87
C SER A 345 11.54 -23.75 -31.15
N ARG A 346 12.72 -24.34 -31.37
CA ARG A 346 13.21 -25.50 -30.63
C ARG A 346 13.44 -25.19 -29.15
N SER A 347 13.98 -24.01 -28.84
CA SER A 347 14.11 -23.53 -27.45
C SER A 347 12.75 -23.40 -26.78
N ALA A 348 11.73 -22.91 -27.51
CA ALA A 348 10.34 -22.86 -27.03
C ALA A 348 9.77 -24.23 -26.68
N VAL A 349 9.93 -25.21 -27.58
CA VAL A 349 9.51 -26.60 -27.31
C VAL A 349 10.23 -27.16 -26.08
N ARG A 350 11.56 -26.98 -25.98
CA ARG A 350 12.34 -27.47 -24.84
C ARG A 350 11.86 -26.89 -23.52
N SER A 351 11.52 -25.60 -23.48
CA SER A 351 11.00 -24.97 -22.28
C SER A 351 9.65 -25.56 -21.84
N VAL A 352 8.72 -25.73 -22.79
CA VAL A 352 7.39 -26.32 -22.53
C VAL A 352 7.51 -27.73 -21.96
N TYR A 353 8.43 -28.55 -22.48
CA TYR A 353 8.64 -29.93 -22.01
C TYR A 353 9.46 -30.02 -20.72
N SER A 354 10.28 -29.02 -20.40
CA SER A 354 11.11 -29.02 -19.19
C SER A 354 10.33 -28.78 -17.89
N ASP A 355 9.08 -28.32 -17.98
CA ASP A 355 8.30 -27.90 -16.82
C ASP A 355 6.84 -28.36 -16.95
N ALA A 356 6.34 -29.10 -15.94
CA ALA A 356 4.97 -29.61 -15.91
C ALA A 356 3.88 -28.53 -15.95
N LYS A 357 4.12 -27.31 -15.46
CA LYS A 357 3.15 -26.20 -15.42
C LYS A 357 2.81 -25.61 -16.79
N TYR A 358 3.52 -25.98 -17.85
CA TYR A 358 3.05 -25.68 -19.20
C TYR A 358 2.00 -26.72 -19.61
N ALA A 359 0.79 -26.21 -19.82
CA ALA A 359 -0.38 -26.96 -20.27
C ALA A 359 -1.16 -26.13 -21.30
N PHE A 360 -1.88 -26.82 -22.17
CA PHE A 360 -2.73 -26.20 -23.17
C PHE A 360 -3.94 -25.56 -22.52
N THR A 361 -4.30 -24.35 -22.97
CA THR A 361 -5.56 -23.72 -22.58
C THR A 361 -6.28 -23.11 -23.77
N CYS A 362 -7.61 -23.16 -23.74
CA CYS A 362 -8.47 -22.46 -24.69
C CYS A 362 -8.19 -20.96 -24.74
N ALA A 363 -7.81 -20.35 -23.61
CA ALA A 363 -7.49 -18.93 -23.57
C ALA A 363 -6.18 -18.62 -24.31
N SER A 364 -5.14 -19.43 -24.12
CA SER A 364 -3.82 -19.23 -24.74
C SER A 364 -3.89 -19.35 -26.26
N ILE A 365 -4.66 -20.31 -26.79
CA ILE A 365 -4.82 -20.47 -28.25
C ILE A 365 -5.71 -19.39 -28.87
N ARG A 366 -6.76 -18.94 -28.19
CA ARG A 366 -7.58 -17.81 -28.66
C ARG A 366 -6.80 -16.50 -28.68
N ALA A 367 -5.87 -16.32 -27.73
CA ALA A 367 -5.00 -15.15 -27.67
C ALA A 367 -4.04 -15.03 -28.87
N CYS A 368 -3.82 -16.11 -29.65
CA CYS A 368 -3.07 -16.04 -30.90
C CYS A 368 -3.84 -15.30 -32.02
N GLY A 369 -5.14 -15.06 -31.86
CA GLY A 369 -5.97 -14.30 -32.80
C GLY A 369 -6.16 -12.84 -32.44
N THR A 370 -6.88 -12.13 -33.31
CA THR A 370 -7.27 -10.72 -33.10
C THR A 370 -8.79 -10.58 -33.18
N LYS A 371 -9.32 -9.42 -32.79
CA LYS A 371 -10.76 -9.12 -32.89
C LYS A 371 -11.30 -9.22 -34.33
N THR A 372 -10.48 -8.83 -35.31
CA THR A 372 -10.85 -8.85 -36.74
C THR A 372 -10.52 -10.18 -37.42
N LYS A 373 -9.58 -10.96 -36.86
CA LYS A 373 -9.17 -12.27 -37.35
C LYS A 373 -9.05 -13.25 -36.17
N PRO A 374 -10.16 -13.70 -35.57
CA PRO A 374 -10.11 -14.58 -34.41
C PRO A 374 -9.66 -16.00 -34.81
N VAL A 375 -9.07 -16.73 -33.86
CA VAL A 375 -8.87 -18.19 -34.00
C VAL A 375 -10.24 -18.87 -33.84
N PRO A 376 -10.67 -19.72 -34.79
CA PRO A 376 -11.98 -20.38 -34.72
C PRO A 376 -12.06 -21.29 -33.48
N CYS A 377 -13.23 -21.34 -32.84
CA CYS A 377 -13.45 -22.09 -31.60
C CYS A 377 -14.89 -22.59 -31.55
N ASN A 378 -15.06 -23.88 -31.24
CA ASN A 378 -16.39 -24.50 -31.08
C ASN A 378 -17.01 -24.26 -29.70
N PHE A 379 -16.28 -23.61 -28.78
CA PHE A 379 -16.73 -23.25 -27.43
C PHE A 379 -17.46 -24.39 -26.72
N ARG A 380 -18.78 -24.27 -26.47
CA ARG A 380 -19.58 -25.30 -25.77
C ARG A 380 -19.74 -26.61 -26.57
N ASP A 381 -19.57 -26.57 -27.88
CA ASP A 381 -19.63 -27.76 -28.76
C ASP A 381 -18.25 -28.42 -28.93
N CYS A 382 -17.24 -27.97 -28.19
CA CYS A 382 -15.88 -28.47 -28.31
C CYS A 382 -15.75 -29.84 -27.63
N LYS A 383 -15.69 -30.92 -28.41
CA LYS A 383 -15.48 -32.28 -27.88
C LYS A 383 -14.18 -32.43 -27.07
N TRP A 384 -13.17 -31.60 -27.37
CA TRP A 384 -11.87 -31.60 -26.69
C TRP A 384 -11.90 -30.97 -25.29
N VAL A 385 -12.90 -30.11 -25.03
CA VAL A 385 -13.11 -29.46 -23.73
C VAL A 385 -14.60 -29.55 -23.40
N PRO A 386 -15.05 -30.69 -22.85
CA PRO A 386 -16.47 -30.95 -22.62
C PRO A 386 -17.07 -30.00 -21.56
N ASN A 387 -16.28 -29.62 -20.54
CA ASN A 387 -16.69 -28.63 -19.55
C ASN A 387 -15.76 -27.41 -19.62
N GLN A 388 -16.31 -26.20 -19.76
CA GLN A 388 -15.49 -24.99 -19.86
C GLN A 388 -14.74 -24.67 -18.55
N GLU A 389 -15.29 -25.07 -17.40
CA GLU A 389 -14.68 -24.91 -16.07
C GLU A 389 -13.34 -25.66 -15.94
N ASP A 390 -13.17 -26.74 -16.71
CA ASP A 390 -11.92 -27.52 -16.79
C ASP A 390 -10.75 -26.67 -17.36
N GLN A 391 -11.04 -25.54 -17.99
CA GLN A 391 -10.05 -24.62 -18.56
C GLN A 391 -9.84 -23.35 -17.71
N GLU A 392 -10.45 -23.26 -16.54
CA GLU A 392 -10.17 -22.20 -15.58
C GLU A 392 -8.84 -22.42 -14.87
N PRO A 393 -8.14 -21.35 -14.44
CA PRO A 393 -6.88 -21.49 -13.73
C PRO A 393 -7.10 -22.21 -12.40
N GLU A 394 -6.30 -23.25 -12.13
CA GLU A 394 -6.31 -24.00 -10.86
C GLU A 394 -6.09 -23.08 -9.66
N ASP A 395 -5.12 -22.17 -9.78
CA ASP A 395 -4.87 -21.08 -8.82
C ASP A 395 -5.37 -19.75 -9.36
N VAL A 396 -6.49 -19.24 -8.80
CA VAL A 396 -7.01 -17.92 -9.18
C VAL A 396 -6.00 -16.81 -8.78
N PRO A 397 -5.45 -16.05 -9.73
CA PRO A 397 -4.39 -15.08 -9.46
C PRO A 397 -4.88 -13.93 -8.59
N LEU A 398 -4.10 -13.56 -7.57
CA LEU A 398 -4.33 -12.40 -6.71
C LEU A 398 -3.81 -11.13 -7.39
N VAL A 399 -4.69 -10.18 -7.69
CA VAL A 399 -4.36 -9.00 -8.49
C VAL A 399 -4.82 -7.71 -7.79
N HIS A 400 -3.98 -6.66 -7.82
CA HIS A 400 -4.37 -5.34 -7.33
C HIS A 400 -5.47 -4.74 -8.23
N LEU A 401 -6.43 -3.99 -7.66
CA LEU A 401 -7.59 -3.47 -8.43
C LEU A 401 -7.17 -2.62 -9.65
N SER A 402 -6.09 -1.84 -9.54
CA SER A 402 -5.54 -1.08 -10.69
C SER A 402 -5.01 -2.01 -11.79
N GLU A 403 -4.31 -3.08 -11.42
CA GLU A 403 -3.71 -4.04 -12.34
C GLU A 403 -4.73 -4.98 -12.96
N ALA A 404 -5.83 -5.27 -12.26
CA ALA A 404 -6.92 -6.14 -12.75
C ALA A 404 -7.59 -5.61 -14.02
N SER A 405 -7.35 -4.33 -14.37
CA SER A 405 -7.82 -3.69 -15.60
C SER A 405 -6.87 -3.82 -16.80
N ARG A 406 -5.68 -4.42 -16.62
CA ARG A 406 -4.77 -4.72 -17.73
C ARG A 406 -5.45 -5.70 -18.69
N GLY A 407 -5.33 -5.46 -20.00
CA GLY A 407 -5.99 -6.27 -21.03
C GLY A 407 -5.65 -7.76 -20.99
N ILE A 408 -4.54 -8.14 -20.36
CA ILE A 408 -4.16 -9.53 -20.09
C ILE A 408 -5.20 -10.29 -19.24
N TYR A 409 -5.99 -9.57 -18.43
CA TYR A 409 -7.03 -10.14 -17.57
C TYR A 409 -8.44 -10.07 -18.18
N ASP A 410 -8.61 -9.60 -19.42
CA ASP A 410 -9.92 -9.60 -20.08
C ASP A 410 -10.45 -11.03 -20.25
N GLY A 411 -11.65 -11.27 -19.72
CA GLY A 411 -12.27 -12.59 -19.64
C GLY A 411 -11.58 -13.58 -18.71
N LYS A 412 -10.68 -13.14 -17.82
CA LYS A 412 -9.98 -14.01 -16.87
C LYS A 412 -10.54 -13.87 -15.46
N ARG A 413 -10.66 -15.02 -14.78
CA ARG A 413 -10.99 -15.11 -13.36
C ARG A 413 -9.81 -14.63 -12.51
N THR A 414 -10.05 -13.69 -11.61
CA THR A 414 -9.03 -13.08 -10.75
C THR A 414 -9.56 -12.90 -9.33
N ARG A 415 -8.66 -12.90 -8.34
CA ARG A 415 -8.96 -12.58 -6.94
C ARG A 415 -8.52 -11.15 -6.68
N ILE A 416 -9.45 -10.30 -6.30
CA ILE A 416 -9.23 -8.85 -6.15
C ILE A 416 -9.69 -8.42 -4.74
N PRO A 417 -8.77 -8.04 -3.85
CA PRO A 417 -9.11 -7.40 -2.60
C PRO A 417 -9.62 -5.98 -2.84
N VAL A 418 -10.84 -5.68 -2.44
CA VAL A 418 -11.47 -4.37 -2.65
C VAL A 418 -12.28 -3.90 -1.45
N HIS A 419 -12.36 -2.59 -1.28
CA HIS A 419 -13.35 -1.95 -0.43
C HIS A 419 -14.55 -1.53 -1.32
N VAL A 420 -15.75 -1.98 -0.98
CA VAL A 420 -16.99 -1.55 -1.62
C VAL A 420 -17.37 -0.17 -1.08
N SER A 421 -17.05 0.90 -1.81
CA SER A 421 -17.27 2.29 -1.37
C SER A 421 -18.72 2.76 -1.56
N GLY A 422 -19.46 2.09 -2.44
CA GLY A 422 -20.85 2.42 -2.75
C GLY A 422 -21.57 1.27 -3.43
N LYS A 423 -22.90 1.28 -3.32
CA LYS A 423 -23.81 0.28 -3.87
C LYS A 423 -24.99 0.98 -4.53
N GLY A 424 -25.36 0.55 -5.74
CA GLY A 424 -26.52 1.09 -6.44
C GLY A 424 -27.82 0.85 -5.68
N GLU A 425 -28.80 1.76 -5.83
CA GLU A 425 -30.05 1.76 -5.07
C GLU A 425 -30.90 0.50 -5.27
N SER A 426 -30.88 -0.10 -6.46
CA SER A 426 -31.67 -1.30 -6.76
C SER A 426 -30.86 -2.32 -7.57
N PRO A 427 -30.93 -3.61 -7.21
CA PRO A 427 -30.32 -4.68 -8.00
C PRO A 427 -31.07 -4.86 -9.33
N TYR A 428 -30.37 -5.39 -10.34
CA TYR A 428 -31.00 -5.89 -11.56
C TYR A 428 -31.42 -7.35 -11.37
N ILE A 429 -32.56 -7.74 -11.91
CA ILE A 429 -32.99 -9.16 -11.94
C ILE A 429 -32.64 -9.72 -13.32
N VAL A 430 -31.74 -10.71 -13.37
CA VAL A 430 -31.18 -11.26 -14.61
C VAL A 430 -31.39 -12.77 -14.67
N PRO A 431 -31.89 -13.33 -15.79
CA PRO A 431 -32.00 -14.77 -15.94
C PRO A 431 -30.60 -15.37 -16.21
N LEU A 432 -30.24 -16.36 -15.41
CA LEU A 432 -29.00 -17.12 -15.53
C LEU A 432 -29.18 -18.39 -16.35
N LYS A 433 -30.40 -18.94 -16.42
CA LYS A 433 -30.71 -20.12 -17.24
C LYS A 433 -32.00 -19.94 -18.01
N GLY A 434 -32.22 -20.77 -19.03
CA GLY A 434 -33.50 -20.82 -19.74
C GLY A 434 -33.44 -21.69 -20.99
N THR A 435 -34.46 -21.56 -21.83
CA THR A 435 -34.56 -22.33 -23.07
C THR A 435 -34.87 -21.44 -24.28
N VAL A 436 -34.43 -21.89 -25.45
CA VAL A 436 -34.81 -21.36 -26.76
C VAL A 436 -35.48 -22.48 -27.54
N THR A 437 -36.77 -22.34 -27.82
CA THR A 437 -37.55 -23.34 -28.54
C THR A 437 -37.78 -22.92 -29.99
N CYS A 438 -37.41 -23.77 -30.93
CA CYS A 438 -37.72 -23.67 -32.35
C CYS A 438 -38.99 -24.48 -32.71
N PRO A 439 -39.64 -24.19 -33.85
CA PRO A 439 -40.79 -24.96 -34.32
C PRO A 439 -40.47 -26.45 -34.47
N LYS A 440 -41.37 -27.32 -34.01
CA LYS A 440 -41.21 -28.79 -34.11
C LYS A 440 -41.09 -29.26 -35.56
N ASN A 441 -41.87 -28.68 -36.47
CA ASN A 441 -41.80 -28.98 -37.90
C ASN A 441 -40.52 -28.40 -38.52
N PRO A 442 -39.60 -29.23 -39.07
CA PRO A 442 -38.37 -28.79 -39.73
C PRO A 442 -38.61 -27.82 -40.90
N ASP A 443 -39.71 -27.98 -41.66
CA ASP A 443 -40.06 -27.10 -42.79
C ASP A 443 -40.33 -25.65 -42.34
N HIS A 444 -40.67 -25.48 -41.06
CA HIS A 444 -40.92 -24.17 -40.48
C HIS A 444 -39.65 -23.55 -39.88
N ARG A 445 -38.51 -24.25 -39.85
CA ARG A 445 -37.24 -23.73 -39.36
C ARG A 445 -36.52 -22.92 -40.44
N CYS A 446 -35.55 -22.10 -40.05
CA CYS A 446 -34.79 -21.28 -41.00
C CYS A 446 -33.71 -22.13 -41.68
N LYS A 447 -33.75 -22.28 -43.01
CA LYS A 447 -32.81 -23.13 -43.78
C LYS A 447 -31.32 -22.80 -43.58
N PHE A 448 -30.99 -21.56 -43.22
CA PHE A 448 -29.60 -21.12 -42.98
C PHE A 448 -29.21 -21.08 -41.49
N CYS A 449 -30.08 -21.58 -40.60
CA CYS A 449 -29.79 -21.64 -39.17
C CYS A 449 -29.05 -22.94 -38.85
N ARG A 450 -27.94 -22.84 -38.09
CA ARG A 450 -27.14 -23.98 -37.63
C ARG A 450 -27.95 -25.05 -36.89
N PHE A 451 -29.09 -24.68 -36.30
CA PHE A 451 -29.96 -25.56 -35.53
C PHE A 451 -31.21 -26.01 -36.31
N SER A 452 -31.21 -25.87 -37.63
CA SER A 452 -32.34 -26.31 -38.48
C SER A 452 -32.51 -27.83 -38.45
N ASP A 453 -31.41 -28.58 -38.42
CA ASP A 453 -31.37 -30.05 -38.48
C ASP A 453 -31.32 -30.74 -37.10
N GLU A 454 -31.36 -29.97 -36.00
CA GLU A 454 -31.31 -30.52 -34.63
C GLU A 454 -32.61 -31.28 -34.27
N PRO A 455 -32.53 -32.55 -33.84
CA PRO A 455 -33.71 -33.35 -33.54
C PRO A 455 -34.48 -32.79 -32.33
N ASN A 456 -33.76 -32.23 -31.35
CA ASN A 456 -34.35 -31.50 -30.23
C ASN A 456 -34.66 -30.08 -30.66
N ASN A 457 -35.94 -29.72 -30.67
CA ASN A 457 -36.41 -28.38 -31.00
C ASN A 457 -36.28 -27.39 -29.82
N VAL A 458 -35.59 -27.77 -28.75
CA VAL A 458 -35.40 -27.02 -27.52
C VAL A 458 -33.90 -26.94 -27.25
N PHE A 459 -33.40 -25.73 -27.04
CA PHE A 459 -32.01 -25.44 -26.71
C PHE A 459 -31.94 -24.86 -25.31
N GLU A 460 -31.25 -25.53 -24.40
CA GLU A 460 -31.02 -25.03 -23.04
C GLU A 460 -29.79 -24.11 -23.01
N TRP A 461 -29.88 -23.00 -22.28
CA TRP A 461 -28.77 -22.08 -22.09
C TRP A 461 -28.60 -21.76 -20.61
N GLU A 462 -27.34 -21.52 -20.26
CA GLU A 462 -26.89 -21.11 -18.93
C GLU A 462 -25.81 -20.05 -19.09
N ILE A 463 -25.79 -19.05 -18.22
CA ILE A 463 -24.84 -17.94 -18.22
C ILE A 463 -24.40 -17.62 -16.79
N GLY A 464 -23.10 -17.41 -16.60
CA GLY A 464 -22.51 -17.10 -15.30
C GLY A 464 -21.54 -15.91 -15.37
N ALA A 465 -20.80 -15.69 -14.27
CA ALA A 465 -19.85 -14.58 -14.15
C ALA A 465 -18.75 -14.60 -15.24
N GLY A 466 -18.41 -15.79 -15.75
CA GLY A 466 -17.45 -15.99 -16.84
C GLY A 466 -17.97 -15.65 -18.24
N ASP A 467 -19.22 -15.21 -18.37
CA ASP A 467 -19.82 -14.82 -19.63
C ASP A 467 -20.09 -13.31 -19.68
N ARG A 468 -19.45 -12.62 -20.64
CA ARG A 468 -19.67 -11.17 -20.88
C ARG A 468 -21.14 -10.83 -21.17
N GLY A 469 -21.95 -11.79 -21.59
CA GLY A 469 -23.36 -11.61 -21.92
C GLY A 469 -24.21 -11.06 -20.76
N ILE A 470 -23.82 -11.28 -19.49
CA ILE A 470 -24.53 -10.73 -18.33
C ILE A 470 -24.58 -9.19 -18.41
N LEU A 471 -23.47 -8.55 -18.78
CA LEU A 471 -23.37 -7.10 -18.93
C LEU A 471 -24.25 -6.56 -20.07
N GLN A 472 -24.59 -7.41 -21.05
CA GLN A 472 -25.46 -7.05 -22.18
C GLN A 472 -26.95 -7.23 -21.85
N MET A 473 -27.28 -7.78 -20.68
CA MET A 473 -28.64 -8.06 -20.22
C MET A 473 -29.10 -7.18 -19.05
N ILE A 474 -28.21 -6.37 -18.49
CA ILE A 474 -28.53 -5.37 -17.47
C ILE A 474 -28.87 -4.03 -18.13
N ASP A 475 -29.84 -3.30 -17.56
CA ASP A 475 -30.21 -1.95 -18.02
C ASP A 475 -30.52 -1.88 -19.54
N VAL A 476 -31.30 -2.83 -20.03
CA VAL A 476 -31.73 -2.94 -21.44
C VAL A 476 -33.17 -3.44 -21.51
N ASN A 477 -33.84 -3.20 -22.64
CA ASN A 477 -35.17 -3.73 -22.89
C ASN A 477 -35.17 -5.23 -23.21
N ASP A 478 -36.33 -5.88 -23.11
CA ASP A 478 -36.48 -7.33 -23.30
C ASP A 478 -36.09 -7.82 -24.70
N ASN A 479 -36.24 -7.00 -25.74
CA ASN A 479 -35.84 -7.37 -27.09
C ASN A 479 -34.32 -7.53 -27.19
N VAL A 480 -33.56 -6.65 -26.54
CA VAL A 480 -32.10 -6.75 -26.44
C VAL A 480 -31.71 -7.99 -25.64
N ARG A 481 -32.37 -8.28 -24.50
CA ARG A 481 -32.10 -9.49 -23.69
C ARG A 481 -32.29 -10.77 -24.50
N LYS A 482 -33.44 -10.89 -25.18
CA LYS A 482 -33.74 -12.03 -26.06
C LYS A 482 -32.74 -12.13 -27.21
N GLY A 483 -32.35 -11.00 -27.81
CA GLY A 483 -31.35 -10.96 -28.87
C GLY A 483 -29.96 -11.43 -28.42
N THR A 484 -29.53 -11.03 -27.21
CA THR A 484 -28.27 -11.48 -26.59
C THR A 484 -28.26 -12.99 -26.37
N ILE A 485 -29.35 -13.55 -25.82
CA ILE A 485 -29.48 -15.00 -25.61
C ILE A 485 -29.46 -15.76 -26.94
N LYS A 486 -30.17 -15.26 -27.95
CA LYS A 486 -30.14 -15.84 -29.30
C LYS A 486 -28.72 -15.86 -29.86
N GLN A 487 -27.98 -14.76 -29.72
CA GLN A 487 -26.60 -14.67 -30.19
C GLN A 487 -25.66 -15.61 -29.42
N LEU A 488 -25.81 -15.74 -28.10
CA LEU A 488 -25.07 -16.70 -27.28
C LEU A 488 -25.35 -18.14 -27.70
N GLY A 489 -26.60 -18.45 -28.01
CA GLY A 489 -27.01 -19.75 -28.55
C GLY A 489 -26.75 -19.92 -30.05
N GLY A 490 -26.07 -19.00 -30.74
CA GLY A 490 -25.76 -19.11 -32.17
C GLY A 490 -26.95 -18.95 -33.13
N PHE A 491 -28.10 -18.48 -32.64
CA PHE A 491 -29.28 -18.16 -33.46
C PHE A 491 -29.16 -16.77 -34.10
N PRO A 492 -29.74 -16.55 -35.29
CA PRO A 492 -29.88 -15.21 -35.84
C PRO A 492 -30.64 -14.30 -34.86
N LYS A 493 -30.08 -13.11 -34.59
CA LYS A 493 -30.63 -12.14 -33.63
C LYS A 493 -32.08 -11.76 -33.96
N ASP A 494 -32.38 -11.61 -35.25
CA ASP A 494 -33.68 -11.21 -35.79
C ASP A 494 -34.60 -12.40 -36.10
N CYS A 495 -34.27 -13.61 -35.61
CA CYS A 495 -35.16 -14.76 -35.80
C CYS A 495 -36.45 -14.58 -34.97
N TYR A 496 -37.60 -14.43 -35.64
CA TYR A 496 -38.92 -14.34 -34.99
C TYR A 496 -39.58 -15.69 -34.75
N LYS A 497 -39.02 -16.77 -35.30
CA LYS A 497 -39.60 -18.12 -35.22
C LYS A 497 -39.28 -18.86 -33.92
N ASN A 498 -38.28 -18.39 -33.17
CA ASN A 498 -37.87 -19.00 -31.90
C ASN A 498 -38.53 -18.30 -30.71
N LYS A 499 -38.86 -19.09 -29.68
CA LYS A 499 -39.39 -18.61 -28.40
C LYS A 499 -38.29 -18.72 -27.35
N VAL A 500 -37.99 -17.62 -26.66
CA VAL A 500 -37.03 -17.59 -25.54
C VAL A 500 -37.82 -17.61 -24.24
N GLU A 501 -37.54 -18.58 -23.38
CA GLU A 501 -38.10 -18.68 -22.02
C GLU A 501 -36.97 -18.52 -21.00
N PHE A 502 -37.23 -17.71 -19.96
CA PHE A 502 -36.30 -17.49 -18.86
C PHE A 502 -36.60 -18.50 -17.75
N GLY A 503 -35.57 -19.21 -17.29
CA GLY A 503 -35.61 -20.10 -16.14
C GLY A 503 -35.09 -19.39 -14.89
N ASP A 504 -34.06 -19.96 -14.27
CA ASP A 504 -33.45 -19.43 -13.04
C ASP A 504 -33.09 -17.95 -13.18
N ILE A 505 -33.57 -17.14 -12.24
CA ILE A 505 -33.28 -15.71 -12.13
C ILE A 505 -32.40 -15.44 -10.92
N SER A 506 -31.49 -14.47 -11.04
CA SER A 506 -30.63 -14.02 -9.96
C SER A 506 -30.54 -12.49 -9.92
N ASN A 507 -30.10 -11.98 -8.79
CA ASN A 507 -29.84 -10.55 -8.61
C ASN A 507 -28.44 -10.20 -9.13
N VAL A 508 -28.30 -9.01 -9.70
CA VAL A 508 -27.02 -8.41 -10.04
C VAL A 508 -26.94 -7.02 -9.39
N GLU A 509 -26.08 -6.90 -8.38
CA GLU A 509 -25.85 -5.64 -7.66
C GLU A 509 -24.72 -4.84 -8.33
N ALA A 510 -24.99 -3.57 -8.67
CA ALA A 510 -23.96 -2.65 -9.14
C ALA A 510 -23.20 -2.05 -7.96
N LEU A 511 -21.88 -2.12 -8.00
CA LEU A 511 -20.98 -1.73 -6.91
C LEU A 511 -19.93 -0.74 -7.40
N ARG A 512 -19.50 0.13 -6.49
CA ARG A 512 -18.31 0.97 -6.66
C ARG A 512 -17.18 0.37 -5.82
N LEU A 513 -16.07 0.04 -6.48
CA LEU A 513 -14.91 -0.61 -5.89
C LEU A 513 -13.73 0.36 -5.82
N ILE A 514 -13.08 0.41 -4.66
CA ILE A 514 -11.79 1.08 -4.46
C ILE A 514 -10.76 0.09 -3.90
N PRO A 515 -9.45 0.32 -4.09
CA PRO A 515 -8.40 -0.46 -3.47
C PRO A 515 -8.58 -0.49 -1.94
N MET A 516 -8.27 -1.63 -1.31
CA MET A 516 -8.13 -1.65 0.14
C MET A 516 -6.94 -0.80 0.59
N VAL A 517 -6.98 -0.12 1.73
CA VAL A 517 -5.78 0.61 2.22
C VAL A 517 -4.79 -0.35 2.87
N ASP A 518 -5.26 -1.49 3.39
CA ASP A 518 -4.44 -2.54 4.02
C ASP A 518 -3.90 -3.55 3.00
N TYR A 519 -3.49 -3.09 1.81
CA TYR A 519 -2.99 -3.96 0.73
C TYR A 519 -1.77 -4.81 1.14
N ALA A 520 -1.07 -4.41 2.20
CA ALA A 520 0.19 -5.01 2.62
C ALA A 520 0.04 -6.39 3.27
N SER A 521 -0.99 -6.63 4.09
CA SER A 521 -1.09 -7.86 4.87
C SER A 521 -1.45 -9.09 4.05
N GLU A 522 -2.24 -8.95 2.97
CA GLU A 522 -2.61 -10.08 2.11
C GLU A 522 -1.53 -10.47 1.09
N TYR A 523 -0.68 -9.52 0.68
CA TYR A 523 0.49 -9.81 -0.17
C TYR A 523 1.75 -10.14 0.63
N GLN A 524 1.77 -9.87 1.95
CA GLN A 524 2.81 -10.35 2.86
C GLN A 524 2.88 -11.88 2.93
N GLU A 525 1.78 -12.59 2.67
CA GLU A 525 1.80 -14.05 2.49
C GLU A 525 2.56 -14.50 1.22
N LYS A 526 2.92 -13.57 0.32
CA LYS A 526 3.71 -13.81 -0.91
C LYS A 526 4.96 -12.93 -1.04
N ASN A 527 5.45 -12.32 0.05
CA ASN A 527 6.74 -11.62 0.17
C ASN A 527 7.09 -10.62 -0.95
N LEU A 528 6.17 -9.72 -1.32
CA LEU A 528 6.51 -8.55 -2.14
C LEU A 528 7.28 -7.49 -1.32
N ASP A 529 8.23 -6.79 -1.96
CA ASP A 529 9.04 -5.72 -1.34
C ASP A 529 8.15 -4.57 -0.79
N ASP A 530 8.45 -4.11 0.42
CA ASP A 530 7.67 -3.12 1.17
C ASP A 530 7.50 -1.80 0.39
N ASP A 531 8.52 -1.38 -0.36
CA ASP A 531 8.46 -0.16 -1.18
C ASP A 531 7.54 -0.31 -2.40
N GLU A 532 7.38 -1.52 -2.93
CA GLU A 532 6.50 -1.81 -4.07
C GLU A 532 5.04 -1.94 -3.63
N VAL A 533 4.80 -2.56 -2.47
CA VAL A 533 3.49 -2.64 -1.82
C VAL A 533 2.96 -1.24 -1.51
N VAL A 534 3.79 -0.34 -0.95
CA VAL A 534 3.42 1.06 -0.66
C VAL A 534 3.12 1.86 -1.94
N LYS A 535 3.88 1.64 -3.02
CA LYS A 535 3.60 2.28 -4.32
C LYS A 535 2.28 1.79 -4.94
N ARG A 536 1.93 0.52 -4.78
CA ARG A 536 0.68 -0.03 -5.30
C ARG A 536 -0.52 0.39 -4.44
N SER A 537 -0.41 0.36 -3.12
CA SER A 537 -1.46 0.79 -2.18
C SER A 537 -1.81 2.29 -2.26
N SER A 538 -0.91 3.11 -2.80
CA SER A 538 -1.13 4.55 -3.02
C SER A 538 -1.80 4.88 -4.36
N GLN A 539 -1.98 3.90 -5.26
CA GLN A 539 -2.71 4.13 -6.51
C GLN A 539 -4.21 4.20 -6.23
N HIS A 540 -4.73 5.42 -6.05
CA HIS A 540 -6.16 5.65 -5.97
C HIS A 540 -6.81 5.36 -7.33
N VAL A 541 -7.55 4.26 -7.43
CA VAL A 541 -8.36 3.91 -8.60
C VAL A 541 -9.78 3.64 -8.17
N VAL A 542 -10.73 3.88 -9.07
CA VAL A 542 -12.12 3.55 -8.82
C VAL A 542 -12.64 2.74 -10.00
N ARG A 543 -13.26 1.59 -9.71
CA ARG A 543 -13.77 0.64 -10.71
C ARG A 543 -15.20 0.27 -10.39
N ASP A 544 -15.95 -0.09 -11.43
CA ASP A 544 -17.31 -0.59 -11.26
C ASP A 544 -17.29 -2.11 -11.22
N GLY A 545 -18.07 -2.66 -10.31
CA GLY A 545 -18.29 -4.09 -10.15
C GLY A 545 -19.76 -4.46 -10.32
N TYR A 546 -20.03 -5.66 -10.78
CA TYR A 546 -21.36 -6.24 -10.90
C TYR A 546 -21.38 -7.58 -10.20
N TYR A 547 -21.96 -7.65 -9.01
CA TYR A 547 -22.00 -8.87 -8.20
C TYR A 547 -23.25 -9.69 -8.50
N ILE A 548 -23.06 -10.95 -8.91
CA ILE A 548 -24.15 -11.91 -9.09
C ILE A 548 -24.50 -12.48 -7.72
N GLY A 549 -25.64 -12.05 -7.19
CA GLY A 549 -26.09 -12.36 -5.85
C GLY A 549 -26.72 -11.14 -5.18
N HIS A 550 -26.90 -11.25 -3.86
CA HIS A 550 -27.48 -10.18 -3.06
C HIS A 550 -26.83 -10.14 -1.67
N GLY A 551 -26.87 -8.97 -1.03
CA GLY A 551 -26.54 -8.83 0.40
C GLY A 551 -25.16 -8.28 0.70
N LEU A 552 -24.45 -7.76 -0.31
CA LEU A 552 -23.21 -7.01 -0.05
C LEU A 552 -23.53 -5.67 0.61
N GLN A 553 -22.71 -5.32 1.59
CA GLN A 553 -22.84 -4.08 2.35
C GLN A 553 -21.85 -3.05 1.79
N ALA A 554 -22.33 -1.81 1.62
CA ALA A 554 -21.44 -0.69 1.35
C ALA A 554 -20.55 -0.42 2.56
N ASN A 555 -19.40 0.21 2.33
CA ASN A 555 -18.39 0.53 3.33
C ASN A 555 -17.75 -0.71 4.00
N LYS A 556 -17.69 -1.85 3.30
CA LYS A 556 -17.05 -3.08 3.78
C LYS A 556 -16.00 -3.61 2.81
N LYS A 557 -15.05 -4.36 3.37
CA LYS A 557 -13.91 -4.95 2.65
C LYS A 557 -14.19 -6.40 2.30
N TYR A 558 -13.94 -6.74 1.03
CA TYR A 558 -14.17 -8.07 0.51
C TYR A 558 -13.00 -8.55 -0.34
N ASN A 559 -12.70 -9.83 -0.21
CA ASN A 559 -11.93 -10.58 -1.18
C ASN A 559 -12.88 -11.12 -2.23
N MET A 560 -12.84 -10.52 -3.41
CA MET A 560 -13.73 -10.84 -4.51
C MET A 560 -13.06 -11.76 -5.52
N ILE A 561 -13.79 -12.77 -5.98
CA ILE A 561 -13.45 -13.54 -7.17
C ILE A 561 -14.28 -12.96 -8.31
N ALA A 562 -13.61 -12.40 -9.30
CA ALA A 562 -14.25 -11.65 -10.38
C ALA A 562 -13.56 -11.86 -11.73
N TYR A 563 -14.36 -11.71 -12.79
CA TYR A 563 -13.89 -11.67 -14.17
C TYR A 563 -13.82 -10.22 -14.63
N THR A 564 -12.70 -9.82 -15.23
CA THR A 564 -12.59 -8.49 -15.84
C THR A 564 -13.14 -8.53 -17.26
N TYR A 565 -14.01 -7.59 -17.62
CA TYR A 565 -14.46 -7.40 -19.00
C TYR A 565 -14.40 -5.93 -19.40
N SER A 566 -14.27 -5.70 -20.71
CA SER A 566 -14.67 -4.44 -21.31
C SER A 566 -16.21 -4.31 -21.35
N HIS A 567 -16.76 -3.26 -20.74
CA HIS A 567 -18.20 -3.05 -20.65
C HIS A 567 -18.82 -2.82 -22.05
N PRO A 568 -19.97 -3.45 -22.39
CA PRO A 568 -20.47 -3.45 -23.77
C PRO A 568 -20.93 -2.09 -24.29
N LYS A 569 -21.37 -1.16 -23.43
CA LYS A 569 -21.88 0.16 -23.84
C LYS A 569 -20.77 1.18 -24.12
N ASP A 570 -19.71 1.20 -23.33
CA ASP A 570 -18.69 2.27 -23.27
C ASP A 570 -17.24 1.75 -23.21
N GLN A 571 -17.04 0.44 -23.28
CA GLN A 571 -15.75 -0.27 -23.31
C GLN A 571 -14.84 -0.07 -22.09
N ARG A 572 -15.30 0.56 -21.00
CA ARG A 572 -14.53 0.70 -19.75
C ARG A 572 -14.31 -0.67 -19.09
N ALA A 573 -13.19 -0.83 -18.37
CA ALA A 573 -12.92 -2.06 -17.62
C ALA A 573 -13.85 -2.16 -16.40
N VAL A 574 -14.57 -3.29 -16.29
CA VAL A 574 -15.49 -3.60 -15.19
C VAL A 574 -15.24 -5.02 -14.68
N HIS A 575 -15.67 -5.29 -13.46
CA HIS A 575 -15.50 -6.61 -12.83
C HIS A 575 -16.85 -7.28 -12.59
N VAL A 576 -17.09 -8.44 -13.20
CA VAL A 576 -18.26 -9.28 -12.89
C VAL A 576 -17.88 -10.23 -11.77
N ILE A 577 -18.47 -10.03 -10.59
CA ILE A 577 -18.09 -10.68 -9.35
C ILE A 577 -18.97 -11.91 -9.15
N GLU A 578 -18.32 -13.05 -9.00
CA GLU A 578 -18.94 -14.34 -8.76
C GLU A 578 -19.06 -14.61 -7.25
N GLN A 579 -17.99 -14.34 -6.50
CA GLN A 579 -17.93 -14.58 -5.06
C GLN A 579 -17.33 -13.37 -4.36
N ALA A 580 -17.86 -13.04 -3.19
CA ALA A 580 -17.35 -11.97 -2.35
C ALA A 580 -17.30 -12.47 -0.90
N LYS A 581 -16.10 -12.70 -0.39
CA LYS A 581 -15.88 -13.12 1.01
C LYS A 581 -15.44 -11.90 1.83
N PRO A 582 -16.07 -11.60 2.98
CA PRO A 582 -15.59 -10.55 3.87
C PRO A 582 -14.12 -10.76 4.21
N ASN A 583 -13.34 -9.68 4.26
CA ASN A 583 -11.91 -9.78 4.54
C ASN A 583 -11.66 -10.22 6.00
N GLN A 584 -10.85 -11.26 6.22
CA GLN A 584 -10.49 -11.77 7.55
C GLN A 584 -9.47 -10.87 8.27
N ASN A 585 -8.75 -10.01 7.56
CA ASN A 585 -7.83 -9.02 8.13
C ASN A 585 -8.52 -7.73 8.57
N ASP A 586 -9.86 -7.71 8.56
CA ASP A 586 -10.62 -6.63 9.17
C ASP A 586 -10.36 -6.59 10.69
N ILE A 587 -10.38 -5.40 11.27
CA ILE A 587 -10.18 -5.18 12.72
C ILE A 587 -11.16 -6.05 13.53
N GLU A 588 -12.34 -6.31 12.97
CA GLU A 588 -13.38 -7.19 13.53
C GLU A 588 -12.97 -8.66 13.69
N HIS A 589 -12.01 -9.13 12.90
CA HIS A 589 -11.58 -10.54 12.86
C HIS A 589 -10.15 -10.75 13.37
N PHE A 590 -9.46 -9.69 13.78
CA PHE A 590 -8.11 -9.77 14.36
C PHE A 590 -8.07 -10.69 15.59
N LYS A 591 -7.20 -11.70 15.55
CA LYS A 591 -6.96 -12.63 16.67
C LYS A 591 -5.48 -12.65 17.04
N LEU A 592 -5.20 -12.46 18.34
CA LEU A 592 -3.85 -12.64 18.87
C LEU A 592 -3.49 -14.13 18.95
N ASN A 593 -2.48 -14.54 18.18
CA ASN A 593 -1.84 -15.84 18.40
C ASN A 593 -0.81 -15.78 19.54
N ASP A 594 -0.40 -16.93 20.06
CA ASP A 594 0.47 -16.99 21.25
C ASP A 594 1.88 -16.44 21.01
N LYS A 595 2.38 -16.51 19.77
CA LYS A 595 3.66 -15.90 19.39
C LYS A 595 3.58 -14.37 19.45
N MET A 596 2.47 -13.79 19.00
CA MET A 596 2.21 -12.35 19.07
C MET A 596 2.10 -11.88 20.52
N LYS A 597 1.34 -12.59 21.37
CA LYS A 597 1.19 -12.25 22.79
C LYS A 597 2.53 -12.10 23.48
N LYS A 598 3.42 -13.10 23.34
CA LYS A 598 4.78 -13.06 23.94
C LYS A 598 5.61 -11.88 23.46
N ARG A 599 5.50 -11.54 22.17
CA ARG A 599 6.23 -10.41 21.57
C ARG A 599 5.72 -9.04 22.04
N LEU A 600 4.42 -8.90 22.28
CA LEU A 600 3.82 -7.63 22.74
C LEU A 600 4.13 -7.30 24.21
N MET A 601 4.57 -8.27 25.01
CA MET A 601 4.99 -8.03 26.41
C MET A 601 6.13 -7.01 26.53
N VAL A 602 6.88 -6.75 25.46
CA VAL A 602 7.93 -5.72 25.43
C VAL A 602 7.41 -4.30 25.74
N PHE A 603 6.12 -4.05 25.49
CA PHE A 603 5.47 -2.77 25.77
C PHE A 603 5.09 -2.60 27.24
N GLN A 604 5.06 -3.68 28.02
CA GLN A 604 4.79 -3.63 29.45
C GLN A 604 5.98 -3.04 30.21
N ARG A 605 5.67 -2.47 31.37
CA ARG A 605 6.66 -1.93 32.29
C ARG A 605 7.51 -3.04 32.87
N LYS A 606 8.80 -2.76 33.09
CA LYS A 606 9.67 -3.65 33.88
C LYS A 606 9.35 -3.49 35.37
N ALA A 607 9.76 -4.46 36.18
CA ALA A 607 9.65 -4.35 37.63
C ALA A 607 10.38 -3.09 38.13
N GLY A 608 9.69 -2.26 38.92
CA GLY A 608 10.21 -0.99 39.44
C GLY A 608 10.20 0.19 38.46
N GLN A 609 9.77 0.00 37.22
CA GLN A 609 9.65 1.07 36.22
C GLN A 609 8.24 1.69 36.26
N ASP A 610 8.16 3.02 36.32
CA ASP A 610 6.87 3.71 36.29
C ASP A 610 6.31 3.88 34.86
N VAL A 611 5.04 4.31 34.76
CA VAL A 611 4.37 4.56 33.47
C VAL A 611 5.08 5.63 32.65
N THR A 612 5.56 6.69 33.31
CA THR A 612 6.23 7.83 32.67
C THR A 612 7.52 7.40 32.00
N GLU A 613 8.40 6.73 32.75
CA GLU A 613 9.68 6.18 32.31
C GLU A 613 9.50 5.25 31.12
N LYS A 614 8.49 4.36 31.16
CA LYS A 614 8.24 3.43 30.06
C LYS A 614 7.81 4.13 28.78
N ILE A 615 6.95 5.15 28.87
CA ILE A 615 6.55 5.94 27.71
C ILE A 615 7.75 6.72 27.16
N TYR A 616 8.58 7.33 28.00
CA TYR A 616 9.79 8.00 27.54
C TYR A 616 10.79 7.05 26.87
N GLU A 617 10.93 5.82 27.37
CA GLU A 617 11.74 4.76 26.74
C GLU A 617 11.26 4.47 25.31
N ILE A 618 9.95 4.27 25.14
CA ILE A 618 9.29 4.05 23.86
C ILE A 618 9.57 5.22 22.90
N HIS A 619 9.29 6.45 23.34
CA HIS A 619 9.43 7.62 22.47
C HIS A 619 10.88 7.98 22.17
N LYS A 620 11.84 7.59 23.03
CA LYS A 620 13.27 7.73 22.73
C LYS A 620 13.67 6.88 21.53
N ASP A 621 13.19 5.62 21.47
CA ASP A 621 13.39 4.73 20.32
C ASP A 621 12.68 5.28 19.07
N LEU A 622 11.38 5.57 19.14
CA LEU A 622 10.62 6.12 18.00
C LEU A 622 11.24 7.43 17.47
N CYS A 623 11.74 8.29 18.35
CA CYS A 623 12.44 9.50 17.95
C CYS A 623 13.74 9.18 17.20
N HIS A 624 14.58 8.27 17.66
CA HIS A 624 15.88 8.02 17.00
C HIS A 624 15.75 7.18 15.73
N ASN A 625 14.89 6.15 15.76
CA ASN A 625 14.81 5.13 14.72
C ASN A 625 13.70 5.37 13.70
N VAL A 626 12.67 6.17 14.02
CA VAL A 626 11.50 6.36 13.15
C VAL A 626 11.37 7.81 12.68
N HIS A 627 10.94 8.71 13.56
CA HIS A 627 10.51 10.05 13.12
C HIS A 627 11.61 11.10 13.17
N GLN A 628 12.72 10.90 13.89
CA GLN A 628 13.91 11.77 13.89
C GLN A 628 13.60 13.26 14.15
N ILE A 629 12.59 13.53 14.99
CA ILE A 629 12.18 14.88 15.37
C ILE A 629 12.29 14.98 16.89
N GLY A 630 13.39 15.58 17.35
CA GLY A 630 13.70 15.73 18.77
C GLY A 630 13.10 17.00 19.36
N GLY A 631 12.96 17.03 20.70
CA GLY A 631 12.55 18.22 21.44
C GLY A 631 11.04 18.47 21.50
N LEU A 632 10.22 17.61 20.90
CA LEU A 632 8.75 17.71 20.93
C LEU A 632 8.08 16.47 21.56
N PRO A 633 8.40 16.10 22.81
CA PRO A 633 7.86 14.88 23.44
C PRO A 633 6.34 14.94 23.59
N ASN A 634 5.77 16.09 24.00
CA ASN A 634 4.32 16.22 24.19
C ASN A 634 3.54 15.99 22.88
N LEU A 635 4.04 16.50 21.76
CA LEU A 635 3.45 16.26 20.44
C LEU A 635 3.53 14.77 20.08
N SER A 636 4.70 14.16 20.25
CA SER A 636 4.92 12.74 19.96
C SER A 636 4.00 11.85 20.78
N HIS A 637 3.89 12.10 22.10
CA HIS A 637 3.01 11.35 23.00
C HIS A 637 1.54 11.51 22.61
N ALA A 638 1.08 12.73 22.34
CA ALA A 638 -0.31 12.99 21.97
C ALA A 638 -0.70 12.27 20.66
N ILE A 639 0.17 12.32 19.64
CA ILE A 639 -0.07 11.61 18.38
C ILE A 639 -0.13 10.10 18.61
N ASP A 640 0.84 9.54 19.35
CA ASP A 640 0.92 8.10 19.60
C ASP A 640 -0.29 7.58 20.40
N LEU A 641 -0.75 8.33 21.41
CA LEU A 641 -1.96 7.97 22.15
C LEU A 641 -3.23 8.04 21.28
N CYS A 642 -3.27 8.92 20.27
CA CYS A 642 -4.36 8.90 19.30
C CYS A 642 -4.44 7.55 18.59
N PHE A 643 -3.32 7.00 18.12
CA PHE A 643 -3.26 5.66 17.53
C PHE A 643 -3.73 4.57 18.51
N HIS A 644 -3.45 4.69 19.80
CA HIS A 644 -3.73 3.63 20.78
C HIS A 644 -5.08 3.77 21.50
N SER A 645 -5.89 4.76 21.14
CA SER A 645 -7.22 4.93 21.72
C SER A 645 -8.16 3.77 21.39
N VAL A 646 -9.10 3.48 22.31
CA VAL A 646 -10.09 2.40 22.19
C VAL A 646 -11.33 2.88 21.42
N ILE A 647 -12.29 2.00 21.13
CA ILE A 647 -13.51 2.41 20.40
C ILE A 647 -14.61 2.95 21.33
N GLY A 648 -14.69 2.45 22.56
CA GLY A 648 -15.68 2.81 23.58
C GLY A 648 -15.37 2.05 24.86
N PHE A 649 -16.01 2.40 25.97
CA PHE A 649 -15.81 1.76 27.28
C PHE A 649 -16.99 2.02 28.21
N ASN A 650 -17.08 1.24 29.30
CA ASN A 650 -17.98 1.56 30.42
C ASN A 650 -17.21 2.35 31.47
N PHE A 651 -17.81 3.41 32.00
CA PHE A 651 -17.24 4.25 33.04
C PHE A 651 -18.33 4.63 34.04
N MET A 652 -18.12 4.33 35.32
CA MET A 652 -19.11 4.46 36.40
C MET A 652 -20.45 3.81 36.03
N ASP A 653 -20.40 2.56 35.59
CA ASP A 653 -21.55 1.76 35.11
C ASP A 653 -22.35 2.35 33.94
N LYS A 654 -21.83 3.40 33.29
CA LYS A 654 -22.44 4.02 32.11
C LYS A 654 -21.62 3.76 30.87
N PHE A 655 -22.31 3.39 29.79
CA PHE A 655 -21.65 3.18 28.50
C PHE A 655 -21.26 4.52 27.87
N VAL A 656 -19.97 4.69 27.57
CA VAL A 656 -19.41 5.83 26.85
C VAL A 656 -19.14 5.40 25.41
N HIS A 657 -20.00 5.86 24.50
CA HIS A 657 -19.89 5.54 23.06
C HIS A 657 -18.57 6.03 22.46
N LYS A 658 -18.20 7.30 22.72
CA LYS A 658 -16.97 7.91 22.18
C LYS A 658 -15.77 7.51 23.02
N GLY A 659 -15.14 6.38 22.68
CA GLY A 659 -13.82 6.01 23.19
C GLY A 659 -12.66 6.45 22.28
N TRP A 660 -12.95 6.66 20.99
CA TRP A 660 -11.95 7.09 20.00
C TRP A 660 -11.52 8.55 20.24
N PHE A 661 -10.26 8.82 19.93
CA PHE A 661 -9.60 10.05 20.30
C PHE A 661 -9.59 11.09 19.19
N GLU A 662 -9.78 12.35 19.58
CA GLU A 662 -9.64 13.51 18.70
C GLU A 662 -8.55 14.48 19.20
N LEU A 663 -7.49 14.63 18.41
CA LEU A 663 -6.33 15.46 18.71
C LEU A 663 -6.28 16.67 17.78
N LEU A 664 -6.21 17.87 18.34
CA LEU A 664 -5.91 19.10 17.60
C LEU A 664 -4.46 19.52 17.80
N VAL A 665 -3.72 19.73 16.71
CA VAL A 665 -2.35 20.25 16.76
C VAL A 665 -2.28 21.57 15.99
N VAL A 666 -2.06 22.67 16.71
CA VAL A 666 -1.93 24.02 16.13
C VAL A 666 -0.48 24.46 16.19
N GLY A 667 0.13 24.84 15.09
CA GLY A 667 1.49 25.38 15.18
C GLY A 667 1.97 26.06 13.93
N ASP A 668 3.15 26.66 13.99
CA ASP A 668 3.72 27.37 12.84
C ASP A 668 4.14 26.41 11.71
N SER A 669 4.22 26.93 10.49
CA SER A 669 4.73 26.18 9.34
C SER A 669 6.16 25.68 9.61
N SER A 670 6.48 24.50 9.08
CA SER A 670 7.80 23.86 9.23
C SER A 670 8.20 23.46 10.66
N ALA A 671 7.24 23.30 11.58
CA ALA A 671 7.49 22.79 12.93
C ALA A 671 7.62 21.24 13.03
N GLY A 672 7.62 20.53 11.90
CA GLY A 672 7.75 19.06 11.86
C GLY A 672 6.48 18.26 12.18
N LYS A 673 5.32 18.92 12.30
CA LYS A 673 4.01 18.31 12.64
C LYS A 673 3.62 17.20 11.66
N SER A 674 3.44 17.57 10.38
CA SER A 674 3.05 16.66 9.29
C SER A 674 4.06 15.55 9.08
N THR A 675 5.35 15.88 9.08
CA THR A 675 6.44 14.90 8.91
C THR A 675 6.47 13.85 10.03
N MET A 676 6.21 14.24 11.28
CA MET A 676 6.17 13.29 12.40
C MET A 676 5.04 12.27 12.20
N VAL A 677 3.83 12.76 11.89
CA VAL A 677 2.66 11.91 11.69
C VAL A 677 2.85 11.00 10.47
N GLN A 678 3.36 11.50 9.35
CA GLN A 678 3.65 10.70 8.15
C GLN A 678 4.64 9.56 8.44
N ARG A 679 5.71 9.84 9.18
CA ARG A 679 6.71 8.82 9.57
C ARG A 679 6.12 7.78 10.53
N LEU A 680 5.25 8.19 11.44
CA LEU A 680 4.52 7.27 12.33
C LEU A 680 3.51 6.42 11.57
N ILE A 681 2.72 6.98 10.64
CA ILE A 681 1.82 6.21 9.76
C ILE A 681 2.63 5.17 8.98
N LYS A 682 3.77 5.56 8.40
CA LYS A 682 4.64 4.63 7.66
C LYS A 682 5.17 3.50 8.57
N HIS A 683 5.56 3.82 9.80
CA HIS A 683 6.07 2.85 10.75
C HIS A 683 5.00 1.92 11.32
N PHE A 684 3.85 2.47 11.69
CA PHE A 684 2.74 1.70 12.24
C PHE A 684 1.93 0.96 11.17
N ARG A 685 2.08 1.35 9.90
CA ARG A 685 1.36 0.80 8.73
C ARG A 685 -0.16 0.81 8.90
N VAL A 686 -0.66 1.85 9.58
CA VAL A 686 -2.09 2.09 9.80
C VAL A 686 -2.36 3.59 9.78
N GLY A 687 -3.60 3.94 9.42
CA GLY A 687 -4.06 5.33 9.30
C GLY A 687 -3.90 5.90 7.90
N GLU A 688 -4.70 6.91 7.60
CA GLU A 688 -4.70 7.65 6.34
C GLU A 688 -4.49 9.14 6.61
N MET A 689 -3.82 9.85 5.70
CA MET A 689 -3.59 11.29 5.80
C MET A 689 -4.10 11.99 4.54
N LEU A 690 -4.85 13.06 4.73
CA LEU A 690 -5.49 13.88 3.70
C LEU A 690 -5.06 15.36 3.90
N ALA A 691 -4.83 16.08 2.80
CA ALA A 691 -4.61 17.53 2.86
C ALA A 691 -5.96 18.28 3.00
N GLY A 692 -5.98 19.33 3.81
CA GLY A 692 -7.18 20.10 4.15
C GLY A 692 -7.77 20.85 2.96
N GLU A 693 -6.94 21.33 2.04
CA GLU A 693 -7.38 21.98 0.79
C GLU A 693 -8.26 21.05 -0.09
N GLU A 694 -7.97 19.74 -0.05
CA GLU A 694 -8.72 18.72 -0.80
C GLU A 694 -9.97 18.23 -0.02
N ALA A 695 -10.08 18.59 1.26
CA ALA A 695 -11.04 18.07 2.22
C ALA A 695 -12.35 18.87 2.26
N LYS A 696 -13.22 18.72 1.25
CA LYS A 696 -14.61 19.21 1.36
C LYS A 696 -15.45 18.26 2.21
N ARG A 697 -16.52 18.77 2.86
CA ARG A 697 -17.48 17.94 3.61
C ARG A 697 -18.02 16.76 2.80
N SER A 698 -18.25 16.94 1.50
CA SER A 698 -18.69 15.86 0.63
C SER A 698 -17.63 14.75 0.47
N GLY A 699 -16.35 15.12 0.43
CA GLY A 699 -15.23 14.17 0.41
C GLY A 699 -14.99 13.51 1.78
N LEU A 700 -15.29 14.19 2.88
CA LEU A 700 -15.11 13.67 4.25
C LEU A 700 -16.27 12.80 4.72
N VAL A 701 -17.52 13.13 4.39
CA VAL A 701 -18.72 12.45 4.92
C VAL A 701 -19.41 11.60 3.87
N TRP A 702 -19.92 12.19 2.78
CA TRP A 702 -20.51 11.50 1.64
C TRP A 702 -20.77 12.44 0.47
N ALA A 703 -20.81 11.89 -0.75
CA ALA A 703 -21.20 12.58 -1.96
C ALA A 703 -22.22 11.74 -2.75
N SER A 704 -23.14 12.41 -3.44
CA SER A 704 -24.02 11.76 -4.41
C SER A 704 -23.36 11.82 -5.79
N VAL A 705 -23.20 10.68 -6.44
CA VAL A 705 -22.65 10.60 -7.81
C VAL A 705 -23.61 9.83 -8.71
N GLN A 706 -23.63 10.16 -10.00
CA GLN A 706 -24.45 9.45 -10.96
C GLN A 706 -23.67 8.26 -11.55
N ILE A 707 -24.17 7.05 -11.32
CA ILE A 707 -23.65 5.79 -11.90
C ILE A 707 -24.71 5.26 -12.87
N ASN A 708 -24.36 5.15 -14.16
CA ASN A 708 -25.26 4.67 -15.23
C ASN A 708 -26.64 5.36 -15.21
N GLY A 709 -26.66 6.68 -15.04
CA GLY A 709 -27.91 7.46 -15.02
C GLY A 709 -28.64 7.49 -13.68
N LYS A 710 -28.28 6.65 -12.70
CA LYS A 710 -28.88 6.62 -11.35
C LYS A 710 -27.99 7.31 -10.34
N TRP A 711 -28.59 8.09 -9.43
CA TRP A 711 -27.87 8.67 -8.30
C TRP A 711 -27.47 7.56 -7.32
N THR A 712 -26.26 7.62 -6.79
CA THR A 712 -25.72 6.66 -5.84
C THR A 712 -24.92 7.40 -4.79
N LEU A 713 -25.19 7.11 -3.52
CA LEU A 713 -24.47 7.68 -2.40
C LEU A 713 -23.12 6.96 -2.25
N ILE A 714 -22.04 7.74 -2.21
CA ILE A 714 -20.69 7.29 -1.89
C ILE A 714 -20.29 7.90 -0.56
N TRP A 715 -19.87 7.06 0.38
CA TRP A 715 -19.33 7.50 1.66
C TRP A 715 -17.98 8.18 1.50
N GLY A 716 -17.72 9.21 2.30
CA GLY A 716 -16.47 9.95 2.33
C GLY A 716 -15.40 9.28 3.20
N LYS A 717 -14.28 9.98 3.40
CA LYS A 717 -13.09 9.44 4.08
C LYS A 717 -13.28 9.10 5.55
N ILE A 718 -14.13 9.82 6.27
CA ILE A 718 -14.33 9.57 7.71
C ILE A 718 -15.08 8.25 7.91
N PRO A 719 -16.25 7.99 7.27
CA PRO A 719 -16.91 6.69 7.37
C PRO A 719 -16.10 5.54 6.76
N GLN A 720 -15.38 5.77 5.66
CA GLN A 720 -14.48 4.76 5.06
C GLN A 720 -13.37 4.31 6.02
N ASN A 721 -13.05 5.12 7.02
CA ASN A 721 -12.09 4.85 8.07
C ASN A 721 -12.74 4.57 9.43
N ASP A 722 -13.98 4.04 9.47
CA ASP A 722 -14.59 3.58 10.74
C ASP A 722 -13.63 2.68 11.53
N ARG A 723 -13.52 2.94 12.84
CA ARG A 723 -12.56 2.29 13.77
C ARG A 723 -11.08 2.49 13.45
N ARG A 724 -10.71 3.36 12.51
CA ARG A 724 -9.30 3.64 12.12
C ARG A 724 -8.90 5.06 12.50
N LEU A 725 -7.78 5.51 11.95
CA LEU A 725 -7.24 6.86 12.11
C LEU A 725 -7.29 7.60 10.79
N LEU A 726 -7.84 8.81 10.80
CA LEU A 726 -7.74 9.77 9.71
C LEU A 726 -7.04 11.03 10.21
N VAL A 727 -6.04 11.47 9.46
CA VAL A 727 -5.29 12.70 9.70
C VAL A 727 -5.72 13.71 8.65
N ILE A 728 -6.16 14.88 9.09
CA ILE A 728 -6.47 16.02 8.22
C ILE A 728 -5.38 17.06 8.45
N ASP A 729 -4.49 17.21 7.47
CA ASP A 729 -3.48 18.27 7.46
C ASP A 729 -4.10 19.59 7.03
N GLU A 730 -3.46 20.71 7.37
CA GLU A 730 -3.90 22.05 6.96
C GLU A 730 -5.40 22.32 7.25
N PHE A 731 -5.88 21.86 8.40
CA PHE A 731 -7.31 21.92 8.76
C PHE A 731 -7.89 23.35 8.81
N ALA A 732 -7.06 24.37 9.05
CA ALA A 732 -7.47 25.78 9.00
C ALA A 732 -7.97 26.22 7.62
N ASP A 733 -7.58 25.55 6.54
CA ASP A 733 -7.97 25.91 5.18
C ASP A 733 -9.36 25.39 4.81
N MET A 734 -9.93 24.51 5.64
CA MET A 734 -11.33 24.12 5.53
C MET A 734 -12.27 25.26 5.91
N ASP A 735 -13.38 25.35 5.18
CA ASP A 735 -14.48 26.25 5.51
C ASP A 735 -15.09 25.88 6.87
N GLN A 736 -15.21 26.87 7.76
CA GLN A 736 -15.75 26.66 9.10
C GLN A 736 -17.22 26.23 9.10
N ASP A 737 -18.00 26.65 8.10
CA ASP A 737 -19.40 26.22 7.96
C ASP A 737 -19.50 24.75 7.55
N GLU A 738 -18.51 24.23 6.83
CA GLU A 738 -18.42 22.80 6.52
C GLU A 738 -17.97 21.98 7.73
N VAL A 739 -17.06 22.52 8.55
CA VAL A 739 -16.64 21.88 9.82
C VAL A 739 -17.81 21.77 10.81
N ALA A 740 -18.65 22.81 10.91
CA ALA A 740 -19.84 22.81 11.77
C ALA A 740 -20.89 21.75 11.37
N LYS A 741 -20.87 21.27 10.11
CA LYS A 741 -21.74 20.16 9.66
C LYS A 741 -21.22 18.79 10.10
N LEU A 742 -19.98 18.68 10.58
CA LEU A 742 -19.38 17.43 11.08
C LEU A 742 -19.67 17.17 12.56
N THR A 743 -20.25 18.17 13.25
CA THR A 743 -20.39 18.23 14.71
C THR A 743 -21.12 17.03 15.32
N GLN A 744 -22.25 16.61 14.72
CA GLN A 744 -23.00 15.45 15.20
C GLN A 744 -22.21 14.14 15.02
N MET A 745 -21.63 13.95 13.83
CA MET A 745 -20.87 12.75 13.49
C MET A 745 -19.61 12.60 14.36
N ARG A 746 -18.90 13.70 14.71
CA ARG A 746 -17.75 13.69 15.63
C ARG A 746 -18.09 13.28 17.07
N SER A 747 -19.36 13.43 17.47
CA SER A 747 -19.84 13.04 18.80
C SER A 747 -20.42 11.63 18.83
N GLU A 748 -21.31 11.31 17.89
CA GLU A 748 -22.04 10.04 17.85
C GLU A 748 -21.26 8.92 17.16
N GLY A 749 -20.31 9.27 16.28
CA GLY A 749 -19.62 8.31 15.42
C GLY A 749 -20.52 7.69 14.36
N ARG A 750 -21.59 8.40 13.94
CA ARG A 750 -22.54 7.97 12.91
C ARG A 750 -22.61 9.01 11.80
N ALA A 751 -22.48 8.57 10.57
CA ALA A 751 -22.65 9.41 9.39
C ALA A 751 -24.02 9.13 8.75
N VAL A 752 -24.76 10.21 8.52
CA VAL A 752 -26.09 10.18 7.91
C VAL A 752 -26.01 10.88 6.55
N GLY A 753 -26.53 10.22 5.52
CA GLY A 753 -26.58 10.71 4.17
C GLY A 753 -27.97 10.67 3.59
N GLN A 754 -28.43 11.82 3.08
CA GLN A 754 -29.74 11.95 2.45
C GLN A 754 -29.57 11.77 0.95
N GLY A 755 -30.06 10.64 0.43
CA GLY A 755 -30.27 10.43 -1.00
C GLY A 755 -31.52 11.15 -1.50
N VAL A 756 -31.80 11.04 -2.81
CA VAL A 756 -32.97 11.67 -3.44
C VAL A 756 -34.29 11.05 -2.93
N SER A 757 -34.26 9.79 -2.46
CA SER A 757 -35.47 9.04 -2.05
C SER A 757 -35.30 8.19 -0.80
N SER A 758 -34.11 8.19 -0.17
CA SER A 758 -33.80 7.35 0.99
C SER A 758 -32.72 7.98 1.89
N GLU A 759 -32.81 7.72 3.19
CA GLU A 759 -31.79 8.06 4.18
C GLU A 759 -30.87 6.86 4.39
N PHE A 760 -29.57 7.08 4.22
CA PHE A 760 -28.54 6.08 4.44
C PHE A 760 -27.79 6.44 5.73
N GLU A 761 -27.50 5.44 6.54
CA GLU A 761 -26.69 5.60 7.74
C GLU A 761 -25.51 4.61 7.74
N THR A 762 -24.38 5.03 8.28
CA THR A 762 -23.21 4.16 8.49
C THR A 762 -22.42 4.60 9.73
N TRP A 763 -21.59 3.71 10.25
CA TRP A 763 -20.64 4.03 11.32
C TRP A 763 -19.46 4.86 10.80
N ALA A 764 -18.96 5.73 11.66
CA ALA A 764 -17.90 6.70 11.42
C ALA A 764 -17.11 6.99 12.71
N ARG A 765 -16.83 5.95 13.50
CA ARG A 765 -16.15 6.00 14.80
C ARG A 765 -14.63 6.10 14.58
N THR A 766 -14.22 7.22 14.02
CA THR A 766 -12.89 7.42 13.46
C THR A 766 -12.05 8.29 14.37
N ARG A 767 -10.81 7.87 14.65
CA ARG A 767 -9.83 8.68 15.38
C ARG A 767 -9.38 9.81 14.47
N LEU A 768 -9.31 11.02 14.99
CA LEU A 768 -8.98 12.20 14.20
C LEU A 768 -7.73 12.88 14.75
N ILE A 769 -6.79 13.17 13.86
CA ILE A 769 -5.70 14.13 14.13
C ILE A 769 -5.91 15.30 13.18
N LEU A 770 -6.22 16.46 13.74
CA LEU A 770 -6.38 17.71 13.03
C LEU A 770 -5.08 18.50 13.14
N LEU A 771 -4.26 18.47 12.09
CA LEU A 771 -3.04 19.28 12.04
C LEU A 771 -3.38 20.60 11.36
N THR A 772 -2.94 21.71 11.95
CA THR A 772 -3.25 23.01 11.41
C THR A 772 -2.18 24.05 11.71
N ASN A 773 -2.08 25.02 10.81
CA ASN A 773 -1.46 26.30 11.10
C ASN A 773 -2.48 27.25 11.75
N VAL A 774 -2.02 28.41 12.21
CA VAL A 774 -2.91 29.43 12.75
C VAL A 774 -3.64 30.13 11.58
N ARG A 775 -4.96 30.36 11.71
CA ARG A 775 -5.76 30.99 10.65
C ARG A 775 -5.25 32.41 10.32
N GLY A 776 -5.28 32.76 9.04
CA GLY A 776 -4.98 34.11 8.53
C GLY A 776 -3.50 34.45 8.39
N CYS A 777 -2.65 33.47 8.06
CA CYS A 777 -1.20 33.63 7.86
C CYS A 777 -0.46 34.29 9.04
N ARG A 778 -0.93 34.06 10.26
CA ARG A 778 -0.26 34.53 11.47
C ARG A 778 0.63 33.43 12.02
N ASP A 779 1.73 33.83 12.66
CA ASP A 779 2.47 32.91 13.53
C ASP A 779 1.77 32.82 14.89
N LEU A 780 1.92 31.70 15.58
CA LEU A 780 1.46 31.52 16.96
C LEU A 780 2.03 32.60 17.89
N SER A 781 3.19 33.15 17.54
CA SER A 781 3.82 34.28 18.24
C SER A 781 3.00 35.59 18.22
N SER A 782 2.04 35.75 17.31
CA SER A 782 1.16 36.93 17.30
C SER A 782 0.13 36.92 18.42
N TYR A 783 -0.05 35.79 19.11
CA TYR A 783 -1.00 35.64 20.22
C TYR A 783 -0.27 35.71 21.55
N SER A 784 -0.83 36.44 22.52
CA SER A 784 -0.30 36.49 23.88
C SER A 784 -0.41 35.14 24.59
N PHE A 785 -1.49 34.40 24.30
CA PHE A 785 -1.76 33.06 24.83
C PHE A 785 -2.14 32.13 23.68
N GLY A 786 -1.44 31.00 23.52
CA GLY A 786 -1.66 30.05 22.42
C GLY A 786 -3.08 29.45 22.38
N ILE A 787 -3.75 29.33 23.54
CA ILE A 787 -5.17 28.94 23.61
C ILE A 787 -6.08 29.83 22.75
N GLN A 788 -5.74 31.11 22.56
CA GLN A 788 -6.51 32.01 21.71
C GLN A 788 -6.41 31.62 20.22
N ALA A 789 -5.25 31.12 19.79
CA ALA A 789 -5.08 30.59 18.45
C ALA A 789 -5.79 29.25 18.27
N VAL A 790 -5.87 28.43 19.32
CA VAL A 790 -6.66 27.19 19.33
C VAL A 790 -8.15 27.49 19.22
N GLY A 791 -8.64 28.47 19.99
CA GLY A 791 -10.05 28.88 19.97
C GLY A 791 -10.50 29.48 18.64
N SER A 792 -9.60 30.05 17.85
CA SER A 792 -9.93 30.64 16.55
C SER A 792 -10.05 29.62 15.40
N ILE A 793 -9.66 28.35 15.61
CA ILE A 793 -9.73 27.31 14.59
C ILE A 793 -11.18 26.99 14.24
N PHE A 794 -12.04 26.88 15.26
CA PHE A 794 -13.46 26.55 15.12
C PHE A 794 -14.32 27.81 15.15
N LYS A 795 -15.50 27.75 14.54
CA LYS A 795 -16.50 28.84 14.58
C LYS A 795 -17.22 28.93 15.91
N THR A 796 -17.49 27.78 16.53
CA THR A 796 -18.22 27.68 17.79
C THR A 796 -17.38 26.99 18.85
N ASP A 797 -17.51 27.43 20.10
CA ASP A 797 -16.83 26.79 21.22
C ASP A 797 -17.32 25.35 21.46
N GLN A 798 -18.54 25.03 21.02
CA GLN A 798 -19.07 23.67 21.08
C GLN A 798 -18.20 22.68 20.27
N ASP A 799 -17.65 23.10 19.13
CA ASP A 799 -16.77 22.24 18.33
C ASP A 799 -15.39 22.06 18.95
N LEU A 800 -14.88 23.11 19.62
CA LEU A 800 -13.65 23.03 20.40
C LEU A 800 -13.80 22.05 21.58
N ARG A 801 -14.94 22.09 22.28
CA ARG A 801 -15.26 21.18 23.39
C ARG A 801 -15.13 19.70 23.00
N ARG A 802 -15.42 19.34 21.75
CA ARG A 802 -15.33 17.95 21.26
C ARG A 802 -13.91 17.43 21.08
N THR A 803 -12.93 18.33 21.09
CA THR A 803 -11.50 18.00 21.02
C THR A 803 -11.04 17.43 22.36
N ASP A 804 -10.38 16.29 22.34
CA ASP A 804 -10.00 15.58 23.56
C ASP A 804 -8.70 16.09 24.14
N LEU A 805 -7.75 16.43 23.27
CA LEU A 805 -6.48 17.05 23.64
C LEU A 805 -6.06 18.03 22.54
N ALA A 806 -5.46 19.14 22.95
CA ALA A 806 -4.89 20.11 22.04
C ALA A 806 -3.41 20.34 22.38
N VAL A 807 -2.57 20.41 21.35
CA VAL A 807 -1.14 20.67 21.48
C VAL A 807 -0.76 21.83 20.58
N THR A 808 -0.02 22.80 21.11
CA THR A 808 0.56 23.84 20.28
C THR A 808 2.05 23.61 20.05
N VAL A 809 2.55 24.04 18.89
CA VAL A 809 3.98 23.99 18.57
C VAL A 809 4.41 25.28 17.91
N ARG A 810 5.34 26.01 18.54
CA ARG A 810 5.85 27.28 18.02
C ARG A 810 7.19 27.10 17.30
N LYS A 811 7.43 27.88 16.25
CA LYS A 811 8.77 28.05 15.68
C LYS A 811 9.73 28.58 16.75
N GLY A 812 10.86 27.89 16.92
CA GLY A 812 11.87 28.22 17.93
C GLY A 812 11.63 27.64 19.33
N GLU A 813 10.55 26.86 19.54
CA GLU A 813 10.33 26.11 20.79
C GLU A 813 11.41 25.04 21.00
N VAL A 814 11.94 24.50 19.91
CA VAL A 814 13.07 23.56 19.93
C VAL A 814 14.36 24.30 19.54
N PRO A 815 15.45 24.18 20.32
CA PRO A 815 16.73 24.78 19.98
C PRO A 815 17.24 24.30 18.61
N ALA A 816 17.82 25.20 17.81
CA ALA A 816 18.31 24.90 16.46
C ALA A 816 19.29 23.71 16.40
N ARG A 817 20.10 23.50 17.46
CA ARG A 817 20.99 22.34 17.59
C ARG A 817 20.27 20.99 17.65
N VAL A 818 19.06 20.95 18.21
CA VAL A 818 18.24 19.74 18.33
C VAL A 818 17.48 19.48 17.03
N VAL A 819 16.96 20.54 16.39
CA VAL A 819 16.31 20.46 15.07
C VAL A 819 17.27 19.92 14.01
N ASN A 820 18.51 20.41 13.99
CA ASN A 820 19.53 19.99 13.03
C ASN A 820 20.36 18.79 13.49
N LYS A 821 19.94 18.08 14.57
CA LYS A 821 20.65 16.89 15.04
C LYS A 821 20.59 15.81 13.96
N ARG A 822 21.76 15.29 13.56
CA ARG A 822 21.85 14.09 12.71
C ARG A 822 21.67 12.85 13.58
N TYR A 823 20.61 12.09 13.34
CA TYR A 823 20.38 10.80 13.97
C TYR A 823 21.12 9.72 13.19
N LYS A 824 22.03 8.98 13.83
CA LYS A 824 22.79 7.91 13.17
C LYS A 824 22.04 6.58 13.27
N LYS A 825 21.99 5.84 12.17
CA LYS A 825 21.39 4.49 12.15
C LYS A 825 22.15 3.57 13.11
N GLY A 826 21.43 2.92 14.02
CA GLY A 826 22.01 2.00 15.01
C GLY A 826 22.57 2.66 16.28
N GLU A 827 22.41 3.97 16.45
CA GLU A 827 22.83 4.68 17.69
C GLU A 827 22.03 4.20 18.92
N ILE A 828 20.74 3.91 18.74
CA ILE A 828 19.88 3.29 19.75
C ILE A 828 19.31 1.99 19.16
N PRO A 829 19.34 0.86 19.90
CA PRO A 829 18.68 -0.36 19.48
C PRO A 829 17.20 -0.12 19.15
N HIS A 830 16.75 -0.59 17.99
CA HIS A 830 15.37 -0.46 17.59
C HIS A 830 14.55 -1.62 18.16
N VAL A 831 13.89 -1.38 19.29
CA VAL A 831 13.12 -2.37 20.06
C VAL A 831 11.67 -2.39 19.60
N TYR A 832 11.07 -1.22 19.41
CA TYR A 832 9.67 -1.03 19.06
C TYR A 832 9.50 -0.99 17.53
N THR A 833 9.75 -2.14 16.91
CA THR A 833 9.73 -2.33 15.46
C THR A 833 8.34 -2.12 14.84
N SER A 834 8.30 -1.90 13.53
CA SER A 834 7.07 -1.68 12.76
C SER A 834 6.03 -2.78 13.02
N ASP A 835 6.44 -4.05 12.97
CA ASP A 835 5.54 -5.19 13.23
C ASP A 835 4.96 -5.19 14.65
N LEU A 836 5.76 -4.85 15.66
CA LEU A 836 5.30 -4.87 17.05
C LEU A 836 4.29 -3.77 17.30
N CYS A 837 4.58 -2.54 16.85
CA CYS A 837 3.68 -1.41 16.99
C CYS A 837 2.39 -1.60 16.18
N HIS A 838 2.48 -2.12 14.95
CA HIS A 838 1.32 -2.44 14.13
C HIS A 838 0.37 -3.42 14.85
N ASN A 839 0.92 -4.52 15.37
CA ASN A 839 0.13 -5.54 16.06
C ASN A 839 -0.47 -5.03 17.38
N LEU A 840 0.25 -4.17 18.11
CA LEU A 840 -0.28 -3.53 19.31
C LEU A 840 -1.49 -2.63 19.00
N ILE A 841 -1.41 -1.84 17.94
CA ILE A 841 -2.50 -0.95 17.51
C ILE A 841 -3.71 -1.77 17.06
N LEU A 842 -3.53 -2.81 16.26
CA LEU A 842 -4.63 -3.70 15.87
C LEU A 842 -5.27 -4.40 17.09
N TRP A 843 -4.47 -4.78 18.08
CA TRP A 843 -4.99 -5.29 19.34
C TRP A 843 -5.86 -4.24 20.06
N ALA A 844 -5.40 -3.00 20.16
CA ALA A 844 -6.17 -1.91 20.77
C ALA A 844 -7.48 -1.63 20.00
N TRP A 845 -7.43 -1.58 18.66
CA TRP A 845 -8.57 -1.25 17.80
C TRP A 845 -9.63 -2.36 17.75
N SER A 846 -9.22 -3.61 17.95
CA SER A 846 -10.13 -4.77 18.00
C SER A 846 -10.88 -4.91 19.33
N ARG A 847 -10.55 -4.11 20.37
CA ARG A 847 -11.25 -4.18 21.66
C ARG A 847 -12.67 -3.62 21.56
N ASN A 848 -13.62 -4.37 22.12
CA ASN A 848 -14.98 -3.90 22.34
C ASN A 848 -15.07 -3.19 23.70
N PRO A 849 -16.11 -2.37 23.94
CA PRO A 849 -16.28 -1.67 25.22
C PRO A 849 -16.22 -2.55 26.46
N ASN A 850 -16.76 -3.76 26.39
CA ASN A 850 -16.75 -4.72 27.52
C ASN A 850 -15.37 -5.33 27.80
N HIS A 851 -14.37 -5.06 26.95
CA HIS A 851 -12.98 -5.46 27.19
C HIS A 851 -12.20 -4.39 27.95
N ILE A 852 -12.77 -3.21 28.21
CA ILE A 852 -12.09 -2.14 28.93
C ILE A 852 -12.49 -2.23 30.40
N GLU A 853 -11.50 -2.33 31.28
CA GLU A 853 -11.71 -2.51 32.72
C GLU A 853 -10.90 -1.44 33.47
N PHE A 854 -11.60 -0.63 34.25
CA PHE A 854 -11.00 0.27 35.24
C PHE A 854 -10.88 -0.53 36.54
N VAL A 855 -9.66 -0.73 37.04
CA VAL A 855 -9.49 -1.39 38.34
C VAL A 855 -9.88 -0.45 39.47
N ASP A 856 -10.20 -1.02 40.62
CA ASP A 856 -10.55 -0.31 41.86
C ASP A 856 -9.62 0.91 42.09
N ASP A 857 -10.20 2.03 42.53
CA ASP A 857 -9.60 3.37 42.67
C ASP A 857 -9.34 4.16 41.36
N SER A 858 -9.31 3.53 40.19
CA SER A 858 -9.01 4.25 38.93
C SER A 858 -10.12 5.24 38.56
N GLU A 859 -11.38 4.88 38.78
CA GLU A 859 -12.51 5.76 38.49
C GLU A 859 -12.56 6.95 39.46
N GLU A 860 -12.30 6.71 40.75
CA GLU A 860 -12.20 7.75 41.77
C GLU A 860 -11.07 8.73 41.47
N GLU A 861 -9.90 8.22 41.08
CA GLU A 861 -8.75 9.03 40.68
C GLU A 861 -9.06 9.87 39.42
N ILE A 862 -9.81 9.32 38.45
CA ILE A 862 -10.30 10.09 37.29
C ILE A 862 -11.20 11.24 37.76
N ILE A 863 -12.16 10.99 38.65
CA ILE A 863 -13.07 12.03 39.14
C ILE A 863 -12.28 13.13 39.84
N LYS A 864 -11.43 12.77 40.81
CA LYS A 864 -10.59 13.70 41.55
C LYS A 864 -9.72 14.57 40.63
N LEU A 865 -8.92 13.94 39.76
CA LEU A 865 -8.03 14.68 38.86
C LEU A 865 -8.79 15.49 37.81
N SER A 866 -9.98 15.04 37.38
CA SER A 866 -10.82 15.80 36.46
C SER A 866 -11.37 17.09 37.09
N GLN A 867 -11.73 17.07 38.39
CA GLN A 867 -12.12 18.25 39.14
C GLN A 867 -10.95 19.21 39.27
N GLU A 868 -9.78 18.72 39.69
CA GLU A 868 -8.57 19.54 39.83
C GLU A 868 -8.15 20.21 38.50
N ILE A 869 -8.27 19.49 37.38
CA ILE A 869 -7.99 20.06 36.04
C ILE A 869 -9.08 21.05 35.65
N GLY A 870 -10.35 20.71 35.87
CA GLY A 870 -11.50 21.58 35.56
C GLY A 870 -11.38 22.93 36.26
N GLU A 871 -11.17 22.93 37.57
CA GLU A 871 -10.97 24.15 38.37
C GLU A 871 -9.73 24.94 37.94
N ARG A 872 -8.64 24.26 37.56
CA ARG A 872 -7.39 24.93 37.20
C ARG A 872 -7.44 25.65 35.85
N TYR A 873 -8.23 25.12 34.91
CA TYR A 873 -8.32 25.63 33.53
C TYR A 873 -9.65 26.30 33.21
N ASP A 874 -10.49 26.52 34.23
CA ASP A 874 -11.76 27.22 34.09
C ASP A 874 -11.57 28.60 33.42
N SER A 875 -12.26 28.77 32.30
CA SER A 875 -12.13 29.94 31.42
C SER A 875 -13.29 30.01 30.43
N ASN A 876 -13.34 31.07 29.62
CA ASN A 876 -14.29 31.18 28.52
C ASN A 876 -13.98 30.28 27.30
N TYR A 877 -12.92 29.45 27.33
CA TYR A 877 -12.66 28.46 26.28
C TYR A 877 -13.07 27.06 26.77
N TYR A 878 -13.99 26.43 26.05
CA TYR A 878 -14.54 25.12 26.39
C TYR A 878 -13.64 23.93 26.02
N LEU A 879 -12.34 24.16 25.84
CA LEU A 879 -11.37 23.07 25.66
C LEU A 879 -11.31 22.18 26.91
N VAL A 880 -11.35 22.81 28.10
CA VAL A 880 -11.56 22.13 29.39
C VAL A 880 -12.88 22.64 29.96
N GLU A 881 -13.79 21.71 30.25
CA GLU A 881 -15.06 22.00 30.92
C GLU A 881 -15.27 20.98 32.03
N MET A 882 -15.59 21.44 33.24
CA MET A 882 -15.66 20.61 34.44
C MET A 882 -16.57 19.38 34.28
N ASN A 883 -17.71 19.56 33.61
CA ASN A 883 -18.70 18.50 33.41
C ASN A 883 -18.29 17.42 32.40
N ASP A 884 -17.34 17.71 31.50
CA ASP A 884 -16.91 16.80 30.43
C ASP A 884 -15.49 16.23 30.65
N MET A 885 -14.70 16.89 31.50
CA MET A 885 -13.27 16.56 31.68
C MET A 885 -13.04 15.11 32.10
N ARG A 886 -13.92 14.54 32.92
CA ARG A 886 -13.86 13.11 33.33
C ARG A 886 -13.85 12.16 32.14
N HIS A 887 -14.65 12.44 31.10
CA HIS A 887 -14.73 11.59 29.91
C HIS A 887 -13.50 11.75 29.01
N LYS A 888 -12.91 12.96 28.95
CA LYS A 888 -11.64 13.18 28.23
C LYS A 888 -10.48 12.50 28.94
N LEU A 889 -10.40 12.62 30.26
CA LEU A 889 -9.35 11.99 31.07
C LEU A 889 -9.45 10.46 31.01
N ALA A 890 -10.65 9.89 31.12
CA ALA A 890 -10.87 8.44 30.98
C ALA A 890 -10.42 7.93 29.60
N ARG A 891 -10.73 8.64 28.51
CA ARG A 891 -10.29 8.31 27.14
C ARG A 891 -8.77 8.28 27.00
N VAL A 892 -8.09 9.32 27.47
CA VAL A 892 -6.61 9.39 27.42
C VAL A 892 -6.01 8.26 28.28
N SER A 893 -6.58 8.00 29.45
CA SER A 893 -6.13 6.92 30.34
C SER A 893 -6.25 5.54 29.69
N CYS A 894 -7.34 5.28 28.97
CA CYS A 894 -7.50 4.05 28.18
C CYS A 894 -6.44 3.92 27.08
N ALA A 895 -6.14 5.03 26.38
CA ALA A 895 -5.11 5.04 25.35
C ALA A 895 -3.71 4.76 25.92
N VAL A 896 -3.41 5.31 27.10
CA VAL A 896 -2.15 5.06 27.84
C VAL A 896 -2.04 3.58 28.23
N ALA A 897 -3.10 3.01 28.81
CA ALA A 897 -3.13 1.59 29.16
C ALA A 897 -2.95 0.68 27.94
N ALA A 898 -3.64 0.99 26.84
CA ALA A 898 -3.49 0.27 25.58
C ALA A 898 -2.07 0.38 25.00
N ARG A 899 -1.45 1.56 25.08
CA ARG A 899 -0.07 1.78 24.61
C ARG A 899 0.95 0.94 25.37
N LEU A 900 0.73 0.71 26.65
CA LEU A 900 1.60 -0.10 27.50
C LEU A 900 1.27 -1.60 27.49
N PHE A 901 0.33 -2.02 26.62
CA PHE A 901 -0.17 -3.40 26.60
C PHE A 901 -0.60 -3.87 27.99
N SER A 902 -1.23 -2.98 28.77
CA SER A 902 -1.76 -3.26 30.11
C SER A 902 -3.00 -4.15 29.96
N THR A 903 -2.86 -5.42 30.31
CA THR A 903 -3.85 -6.45 29.95
C THR A 903 -3.91 -7.58 30.97
N ASP A 904 -4.99 -8.35 30.91
CA ASP A 904 -5.18 -9.55 31.73
C ASP A 904 -4.31 -10.72 31.25
N LYS A 905 -4.29 -11.82 32.01
CA LYS A 905 -3.49 -13.01 31.68
C LYS A 905 -3.82 -13.60 30.29
N ARG A 906 -5.02 -13.39 29.77
CA ARG A 906 -5.44 -13.90 28.44
C ARG A 906 -5.15 -12.92 27.30
N CYS A 907 -4.64 -11.72 27.60
CA CYS A 907 -4.41 -10.62 26.65
C CYS A 907 -5.68 -10.14 25.93
N ILE A 908 -6.83 -10.21 26.60
CA ILE A 908 -8.13 -9.85 26.04
C ILE A 908 -8.54 -8.45 26.48
N LYS A 909 -8.37 -8.12 27.75
CA LYS A 909 -8.85 -6.86 28.33
C LYS A 909 -7.79 -5.76 28.28
N VAL A 910 -8.21 -4.50 28.26
CA VAL A 910 -7.34 -3.36 28.55
C VAL A 910 -7.61 -2.96 29.99
N ILE A 911 -6.57 -3.04 30.83
CA ILE A 911 -6.66 -2.76 32.26
C ILE A 911 -6.13 -1.35 32.51
N VAL A 912 -7.03 -0.44 32.89
CA VAL A 912 -6.71 0.94 33.27
C VAL A 912 -6.45 0.99 34.76
N THR A 913 -5.36 1.63 35.18
CA THR A 913 -4.89 1.70 36.58
C THR A 913 -4.70 3.17 36.98
N PRO A 914 -4.63 3.50 38.28
CA PRO A 914 -4.44 4.89 38.73
C PRO A 914 -3.18 5.55 38.15
N GLU A 915 -2.07 4.79 38.00
CA GLU A 915 -0.84 5.30 37.38
C GLU A 915 -1.04 5.75 35.91
N HIS A 916 -1.91 5.05 35.15
CA HIS A 916 -2.25 5.47 33.79
C HIS A 916 -3.03 6.79 33.79
N VAL A 917 -3.93 6.97 34.77
CA VAL A 917 -4.73 8.20 34.95
C VAL A 917 -3.83 9.37 35.33
N GLN A 918 -2.91 9.17 36.27
CA GLN A 918 -1.96 10.19 36.71
C GLN A 918 -1.06 10.65 35.56
N TYR A 919 -0.56 9.71 34.74
CA TYR A 919 0.19 10.07 33.54
C TYR A 919 -0.65 10.90 32.55
N ALA A 920 -1.90 10.51 32.31
CA ALA A 920 -2.82 11.22 31.44
C ALA A 920 -3.08 12.66 31.93
N ALA A 921 -3.35 12.84 33.23
CA ALA A 921 -3.51 14.15 33.85
C ALA A 921 -2.23 15.02 33.72
N ALA A 922 -1.07 14.43 33.97
CA ALA A 922 0.21 15.12 33.79
C ALA A 922 0.47 15.50 32.32
N LEU A 923 0.01 14.71 31.35
CA LEU A 923 0.09 15.05 29.94
C LEU A 923 -0.76 16.27 29.60
N PHE A 924 -2.01 16.36 30.09
CA PHE A 924 -2.84 17.56 29.94
C PHE A 924 -2.12 18.81 30.46
N ASP A 925 -1.57 18.74 31.67
CA ASP A 925 -0.83 19.83 32.29
C ASP A 925 0.37 20.28 31.43
N ARG A 926 1.17 19.32 30.95
CA ARG A 926 2.34 19.60 30.09
C ARG A 926 1.92 20.23 28.75
N CYS A 927 0.85 19.73 28.13
CA CYS A 927 0.32 20.26 26.87
C CYS A 927 -0.27 21.66 27.05
N TYR A 928 -0.93 21.94 28.18
CA TYR A 928 -1.58 23.21 28.48
C TYR A 928 -0.66 24.24 29.17
N GLY A 929 0.62 23.91 29.31
CA GLY A 929 1.69 24.82 29.70
C GLY A 929 1.89 24.98 31.20
N ARG A 930 1.31 24.11 32.03
CA ARG A 930 1.62 24.05 33.46
C ARG A 930 3.03 23.47 33.65
N GLY A 931 3.82 24.10 34.52
CA GLY A 931 5.21 23.71 34.77
C GLY A 931 6.20 24.08 33.66
N ASN A 932 5.75 24.67 32.55
CA ASN A 932 6.64 25.15 31.49
C ASN A 932 6.29 26.61 31.10
N PRO A 933 7.01 27.62 31.62
CA PRO A 933 6.77 29.03 31.30
C PRO A 933 7.02 29.37 29.82
N ASN A 934 7.79 28.54 29.11
CA ASN A 934 8.07 28.70 27.69
C ASN A 934 7.11 27.92 26.78
N SER A 935 6.08 27.26 27.36
CA SER A 935 5.04 26.58 26.58
C SER A 935 4.42 27.55 25.58
N SER A 936 4.21 27.06 24.36
CA SER A 936 3.52 27.81 23.32
C SER A 936 2.02 27.95 23.59
N MET A 937 1.42 27.05 24.37
CA MET A 937 -0.03 26.98 24.61
C MET A 937 -0.48 28.04 25.63
N LYS A 938 0.29 28.22 26.70
CA LYS A 938 0.06 29.16 27.81
C LYS A 938 -1.37 29.18 28.37
N TYR A 939 -2.09 28.07 28.29
CA TYR A 939 -3.48 28.01 28.72
C TYR A 939 -3.59 28.14 30.25
N HIS A 940 -2.66 27.55 31.00
CA HIS A 940 -2.64 27.69 32.46
C HIS A 940 -2.54 29.16 32.91
N GLN A 941 -1.64 29.95 32.30
CA GLN A 941 -1.53 31.38 32.61
C GLN A 941 -2.76 32.17 32.15
N TYR A 942 -3.36 31.80 31.01
CA TYR A 942 -4.60 32.42 30.54
C TYR A 942 -5.76 32.18 31.50
N ALA A 943 -6.02 30.92 31.88
CA ALA A 943 -7.08 30.55 32.81
C ALA A 943 -6.91 31.27 34.15
N ARG A 944 -5.70 31.26 34.72
CA ARG A 944 -5.40 32.02 35.95
C ARG A 944 -5.72 33.52 35.80
N ASN A 945 -5.36 34.13 34.69
CA ASN A 945 -5.66 35.55 34.43
C ASN A 945 -7.16 35.79 34.25
N TYR A 946 -7.87 34.89 33.58
CA TYR A 946 -9.31 34.94 33.40
C TYR A 946 -10.03 34.82 34.74
N GLN A 947 -9.65 33.83 35.54
CA GLN A 947 -10.14 33.62 36.89
C GLN A 947 -9.88 34.83 37.76
N LEU A 948 -8.65 35.37 37.84
CA LEU A 948 -8.37 36.58 38.63
C LEU A 948 -9.23 37.79 38.23
N ARG A 949 -9.52 37.95 36.93
CA ARG A 949 -10.41 39.02 36.46
C ARG A 949 -11.86 38.81 36.90
N ASN A 950 -12.33 37.57 36.78
CA ASN A 950 -13.71 37.18 37.09
C ASN A 950 -13.94 36.79 38.55
N HIS A 951 -12.88 36.59 39.35
CA HIS A 951 -12.99 36.31 40.78
C HIS A 951 -13.40 37.59 41.47
N PHE A 952 -14.65 37.59 41.89
CA PHE A 952 -15.32 38.73 42.48
C PHE A 952 -15.14 38.69 44.00
N THR A 953 -13.93 39.05 44.46
CA THR A 953 -13.55 38.96 45.88
C THR A 953 -14.44 39.83 46.78
N GLU A 954 -14.63 39.42 48.03
CA GLU A 954 -15.37 40.22 49.03
C GLU A 954 -14.76 41.62 49.21
N GLU A 955 -13.44 41.75 49.13
CA GLU A 955 -12.78 43.05 49.16
C GLU A 955 -13.22 43.97 48.01
N ARG A 956 -13.39 43.44 46.79
CA ARG A 956 -13.89 44.21 45.63
C ARG A 956 -15.37 44.54 45.79
N ARG A 957 -16.18 43.60 46.29
CA ARG A 957 -17.61 43.82 46.62
C ARG A 957 -17.76 44.96 47.61
N GLN A 958 -16.95 44.95 48.67
CA GLN A 958 -16.95 45.98 49.70
C GLN A 958 -16.55 47.35 49.15
N LYS A 959 -15.48 47.43 48.36
CA LYS A 959 -15.09 48.68 47.67
C LYS A 959 -16.18 49.23 46.77
N PHE A 960 -16.95 48.35 46.11
CA PHE A 960 -18.09 48.77 45.32
C PHE A 960 -19.23 49.31 46.19
N ARG A 961 -19.59 48.62 47.29
CA ARG A 961 -20.60 49.10 48.25
C ARG A 961 -20.23 50.47 48.81
N GLU A 962 -19.00 50.63 49.29
CA GLU A 962 -18.49 51.91 49.80
C GLU A 962 -18.51 53.01 48.73
N ARG A 963 -18.27 52.65 47.46
CA ARG A 963 -18.35 53.62 46.36
C ARG A 963 -19.79 53.95 46.00
N LEU A 964 -20.70 52.99 46.09
CA LEU A 964 -22.13 53.16 45.85
C LEU A 964 -22.78 54.04 46.93
N ASP A 965 -22.40 53.85 48.20
CA ASP A 965 -22.89 54.62 49.34
C ASP A 965 -22.54 56.12 49.24
N LYS A 966 -21.42 56.45 48.59
CA LYS A 966 -21.01 57.85 48.35
C LYS A 966 -21.98 58.63 47.45
N PHE A 967 -22.85 57.95 46.70
CA PHE A 967 -23.88 58.59 45.88
C PHE A 967 -25.15 58.95 46.67
N GLY A 968 -25.23 58.64 47.97
CA GLY A 968 -26.34 59.05 48.84
C GLY A 968 -27.71 58.61 48.31
N SER A 969 -28.63 59.56 48.12
CA SER A 969 -29.98 59.29 47.60
C SER A 969 -30.02 58.80 46.14
N ASN A 970 -28.94 58.97 45.37
CA ASN A 970 -28.87 58.54 43.97
C ASN A 970 -28.39 57.10 43.79
N LYS A 971 -28.02 56.39 44.88
CA LYS A 971 -27.46 55.03 44.84
C LYS A 971 -28.33 54.04 44.04
N ASP A 972 -29.66 54.11 44.20
CA ASP A 972 -30.60 53.16 43.57
C ASP A 972 -30.70 53.43 42.07
N THR A 973 -30.67 54.70 41.65
CA THR A 973 -30.59 55.11 40.24
C THR A 973 -29.31 54.60 39.58
N VAL A 974 -28.16 54.71 40.27
CA VAL A 974 -26.87 54.20 39.76
C VAL A 974 -26.91 52.68 39.61
N LEU A 975 -27.47 51.99 40.59
CA LEU A 975 -27.59 50.53 40.59
C LEU A 975 -28.52 50.05 39.46
N LEU A 976 -29.71 50.65 39.32
CA LEU A 976 -30.68 50.31 38.27
C LEU A 976 -30.14 50.61 36.87
N ALA A 977 -29.47 51.73 36.68
CA ALA A 977 -28.82 52.06 35.41
C ALA A 977 -27.75 51.03 35.04
N LEU A 978 -26.91 50.63 36.01
CA LEU A 978 -25.92 49.59 35.78
C LEU A 978 -26.57 48.24 35.50
N ILE A 979 -27.64 47.84 36.17
CA ILE A 979 -28.33 46.56 35.92
C ILE A 979 -28.99 46.54 34.55
N GLY A 980 -29.68 47.62 34.18
CA GLY A 980 -30.45 47.75 32.95
C GLY A 980 -29.63 47.76 31.66
N ILE A 981 -28.30 47.84 31.75
CA ILE A 981 -27.43 47.92 30.57
C ILE A 981 -26.29 46.90 30.62
N GLN A 982 -26.24 45.97 29.66
CA GLN A 982 -25.20 44.95 29.60
C GLN A 982 -23.97 45.38 28.80
N ASP A 983 -24.22 45.95 27.63
CA ASP A 983 -23.22 46.46 26.69
C ASP A 983 -23.49 47.95 26.45
N PHE A 984 -22.49 48.79 26.66
CA PHE A 984 -22.65 50.25 26.58
C PHE A 984 -21.38 50.98 26.19
N ARG A 985 -21.52 52.13 25.53
CA ARG A 985 -20.45 53.10 25.39
C ARG A 985 -20.38 53.95 26.65
N LYS A 986 -19.22 54.59 26.84
CA LYS A 986 -19.01 55.53 27.95
C LYS A 986 -20.04 56.67 27.96
N MET A 987 -20.45 57.15 26.78
CA MET A 987 -21.49 58.18 26.66
C MET A 987 -22.85 57.65 27.11
N ASP A 988 -23.25 56.46 26.65
CA ASP A 988 -24.55 55.86 26.99
C ASP A 988 -24.76 55.74 28.51
N LEU A 989 -23.72 55.31 29.25
CA LEU A 989 -23.80 55.25 30.73
C LEU A 989 -23.78 56.64 31.38
N ASN A 990 -23.04 57.60 30.82
CA ASN A 990 -23.02 58.98 31.31
C ASN A 990 -24.40 59.64 31.17
N ASP A 991 -25.07 59.42 30.04
CA ASP A 991 -26.40 59.95 29.74
C ASP A 991 -27.47 59.34 30.65
N GLN A 992 -27.35 58.05 30.99
CA GLN A 992 -28.26 57.38 31.93
C GLN A 992 -28.08 57.81 33.39
N LEU A 993 -26.84 58.08 33.82
CA LEU A 993 -26.54 58.43 35.20
C LEU A 993 -26.75 59.92 35.51
N ALA A 994 -26.80 60.78 34.49
CA ALA A 994 -26.98 62.24 34.61
C ALA A 994 -26.05 62.91 35.64
N MET A 995 -24.83 62.38 35.80
CA MET A 995 -23.81 62.87 36.73
C MET A 995 -23.01 64.03 36.15
N GLU A 996 -22.41 64.85 37.02
CA GLU A 996 -21.42 65.84 36.61
C GLU A 996 -20.20 65.16 35.98
N LYS A 997 -19.62 65.81 34.96
CA LYS A 997 -18.60 65.19 34.09
C LYS A 997 -17.36 64.72 34.87
N GLU A 998 -16.94 65.43 35.90
CA GLU A 998 -15.78 65.05 36.72
C GLU A 998 -16.08 63.84 37.61
N GLU A 999 -17.26 63.83 38.24
CA GLU A 999 -17.73 62.74 39.10
C GLU A 999 -17.92 61.45 38.31
N PHE A 1000 -18.55 61.51 37.13
CA PHE A 1000 -18.68 60.36 36.24
C PHE A 1000 -17.33 59.82 35.79
N ASN A 1001 -16.38 60.71 35.45
CA ASN A 1001 -15.05 60.26 35.03
C ASN A 1001 -14.27 59.57 36.15
N ASP A 1002 -14.41 60.00 37.40
CA ASP A 1002 -13.83 59.33 38.56
C ASP A 1002 -14.49 57.96 38.80
N PHE A 1003 -15.82 57.90 38.77
CA PHE A 1003 -16.56 56.63 38.89
C PHE A 1003 -16.22 55.65 37.76
N TRP A 1004 -16.13 56.14 36.53
CA TRP A 1004 -15.72 55.36 35.37
C TRP A 1004 -14.30 54.78 35.54
N LYS A 1005 -13.35 55.61 36.01
CA LYS A 1005 -11.98 55.14 36.30
C LYS A 1005 -11.99 54.09 37.39
N PHE A 1006 -12.80 54.24 38.43
CA PHE A 1006 -13.00 53.23 39.46
C PHE A 1006 -13.54 51.92 38.87
N LEU A 1007 -14.60 51.97 38.07
CA LEU A 1007 -15.18 50.78 37.42
C LEU A 1007 -14.16 50.03 36.56
N MET A 1008 -13.32 50.76 35.83
CA MET A 1008 -12.24 50.20 35.02
C MET A 1008 -11.07 49.66 35.86
N ALA A 1009 -10.60 50.42 36.84
CA ALA A 1009 -9.44 50.06 37.68
C ALA A 1009 -9.74 48.82 38.54
N GLN A 1010 -10.96 48.75 39.06
CA GLN A 1010 -11.45 47.58 39.79
C GLN A 1010 -12.02 46.50 38.87
N GLN A 1011 -11.91 46.63 37.54
CA GLN A 1011 -12.33 45.64 36.53
C GLN A 1011 -13.79 45.17 36.66
N PHE A 1012 -14.70 46.06 37.09
CA PHE A 1012 -16.16 45.81 37.06
C PHE A 1012 -16.69 45.81 35.62
N ILE A 1013 -16.08 46.62 34.77
CA ILE A 1013 -16.39 46.73 33.35
C ILE A 1013 -15.12 46.48 32.53
N SER A 1014 -15.29 45.95 31.32
CA SER A 1014 -14.18 45.65 30.40
C SER A 1014 -14.50 46.14 29.00
N ARG A 1015 -13.48 46.60 28.27
CA ARG A 1015 -13.64 47.10 26.90
C ARG A 1015 -13.75 45.95 25.91
N THR A 1016 -14.78 45.97 25.06
CA THR A 1016 -14.99 45.05 23.93
C THR A 1016 -14.63 45.76 22.60
N PRO A 1017 -14.51 45.03 21.47
CA PRO A 1017 -14.30 45.64 20.16
C PRO A 1017 -15.38 46.68 19.82
N GLY A 1018 -15.00 47.80 19.17
CA GLY A 1018 -15.94 48.87 18.79
C GLY A 1018 -16.19 49.96 19.85
N SER A 1019 -15.31 50.10 20.84
CA SER A 1019 -15.43 51.08 21.94
C SER A 1019 -16.66 50.91 22.82
N VAL A 1020 -17.20 49.69 22.85
CA VAL A 1020 -18.24 49.23 23.76
C VAL A 1020 -17.57 48.68 25.02
N TYR A 1021 -18.27 48.75 26.14
CA TYR A 1021 -17.87 48.20 27.43
C TYR A 1021 -18.95 47.23 27.89
N ARG A 1022 -18.51 46.16 28.55
CA ARG A 1022 -19.36 45.08 29.05
C ARG A 1022 -19.07 44.82 30.53
N LYS A 1023 -20.13 44.63 31.31
CA LYS A 1023 -20.04 44.15 32.71
C LYS A 1023 -19.65 42.67 32.75
N SER A 1024 -18.85 42.26 33.73
CA SER A 1024 -18.58 40.84 33.96
C SER A 1024 -19.84 40.13 34.50
N GLY A 1025 -19.97 38.82 34.22
CA GLY A 1025 -21.06 38.00 34.76
C GLY A 1025 -21.14 38.03 36.30
N PRO A 1026 -20.04 37.79 37.02
CA PRO A 1026 -20.03 37.88 38.49
C PRO A 1026 -20.40 39.27 39.04
N PHE A 1027 -20.10 40.34 38.29
CA PHE A 1027 -20.55 41.68 38.68
C PHE A 1027 -22.06 41.83 38.47
N ASN A 1028 -22.63 41.26 37.40
CA ASN A 1028 -24.08 41.22 37.23
C ASN A 1028 -24.77 40.46 38.36
N ASP A 1029 -24.27 39.28 38.73
CA ASP A 1029 -24.83 38.48 39.83
C ASP A 1029 -24.80 39.28 41.14
N PHE A 1030 -23.70 39.99 41.39
CA PHE A 1030 -23.59 40.88 42.54
C PHE A 1030 -24.55 42.08 42.49
N LEU A 1031 -24.68 42.75 41.34
CA LEU A 1031 -25.63 43.86 41.18
C LEU A 1031 -27.08 43.38 41.39
N ASN A 1032 -27.44 42.21 40.85
CA ASN A 1032 -28.74 41.59 41.06
C ASN A 1032 -28.97 41.23 42.53
N ALA A 1033 -27.95 40.71 43.22
CA ALA A 1033 -28.03 40.45 44.66
C ALA A 1033 -28.18 41.74 45.48
N LEU A 1034 -27.53 42.84 45.08
CA LEU A 1034 -27.72 44.15 45.71
C LEU A 1034 -29.14 44.69 45.48
N LEU A 1035 -29.70 44.48 44.28
CA LEU A 1035 -31.08 44.88 43.96
C LEU A 1035 -32.10 44.09 44.78
N HIS A 1036 -31.91 42.77 44.91
CA HIS A 1036 -32.77 41.91 45.72
C HIS A 1036 -32.78 42.36 47.20
N ASN A 1037 -31.61 42.72 47.75
CA ASN A 1037 -31.50 43.24 49.11
C ASN A 1037 -32.11 44.66 49.31
N LEU A 1038 -32.46 45.37 48.22
CA LEU A 1038 -33.21 46.63 48.30
C LEU A 1038 -34.73 46.39 48.33
N ASP A 1039 -35.20 45.32 47.69
CA ASP A 1039 -36.61 44.91 47.70
C ASP A 1039 -37.00 44.21 49.02
N ASP A 1040 -36.07 43.49 49.68
CA ASP A 1040 -36.29 42.76 50.95
C ASP A 1040 -36.24 43.64 52.22
N GLY A 1041 -36.70 44.89 52.11
CA GLY A 1041 -37.09 45.69 53.29
C GLY A 1041 -38.22 45.06 54.11
N GLU A 1042 -38.82 43.96 53.65
CA GLU A 1042 -39.62 43.03 54.42
C GLU A 1042 -38.97 41.64 54.36
N GLY A 1043 -38.48 41.16 55.50
CA GLY A 1043 -37.48 40.11 55.55
C GLY A 1043 -37.88 38.74 55.00
N SER A 1044 -36.90 38.05 54.43
CA SER A 1044 -36.76 36.61 54.59
C SER A 1044 -35.29 36.20 54.43
N GLU A 1045 -34.84 35.38 55.37
CA GLU A 1045 -33.51 34.79 55.43
C GLU A 1045 -33.26 33.80 54.27
N GLU A 1046 -32.00 33.77 53.84
CA GLU A 1046 -31.28 32.68 53.18
C GLU A 1046 -31.85 32.07 51.88
N VAL A 1047 -31.15 32.33 50.76
CA VAL A 1047 -31.13 31.42 49.61
C VAL A 1047 -29.81 30.63 49.65
N PRO A 1048 -29.84 29.29 49.65
CA PRO A 1048 -28.63 28.46 49.69
C PRO A 1048 -27.97 28.41 48.30
N PHE A 1049 -26.65 28.63 48.28
CA PHE A 1049 -25.75 28.29 47.17
C PHE A 1049 -25.35 26.82 47.20
#